data_AF-A0A3A4QMZ7-F1
#
_entry.id   AF-A0A3A4QMZ7-F1
#
_cell.length_a   1.000
_cell.length_b   1.000
_cell.length_c   1.000
_cell.angle_alpha   90.00
_cell.angle_beta   90.00
_cell.angle_gamma   90.00
#
_symmetry.space_group_name_H-M   'P 1'
#
loop_
_entity.id
_entity.type
_entity.pdbx_description
1 polymer ?
#
loop_
_entity_poly.entity_id
_entity_poly.type
_entity_poly.pdbx_seq_one_letter_code
_entity_poly.pdbx_strand_id
1 'polypeptide(L)'
;MEILDIVANSYELGKRILEKRETRSLREYGQFLTPPSVARYMAKQLGQIQDGAFLLEPAIGSGVLACAVIERLIAGKHPLEISITAYETDKELCDVSREVLRAASKEAEKNGIKITWQVCQEDFVLACLPDEQPSLFESKESKQSAFTHILSNPPYFKLNVEDKRVKAVYGKLNGHTNIYTLFMALSAKLLSPQGKACFIVPRSFCSGVYFSEFRRDLLKDVTPFSLHVFQSRNDVFKGDEVLQENVVFAFEKLSLSQENRYWAGHINISSSKDDKNLENGIISRQVSYKHFLNDHDGLLLFRVPTGMLDEQILDAVDKWDGSLEKYGFQVSTGRVVPFRVKGSLKEQVNVDNGTVPLLWMQNVKSYQIDYPLDGFDKPQAILANDPSLLVPNANYVLLRRFSAKEDKRRLISAPFIGERFEFDQIGFENHLNVIFKKKGTLSTSETIGLSAILNSAIVDRYFRIVNGNTQVNAAELRILPMPPSEVIRNIGEKLQKANDYDSKQVDNIIFSTLWESNLLTEEFPMIQETRITMGKIEQAQEILEAIGLPSAQQNEISALTLLALAHLSEKSAWKDAANPMLRVHDILIEIKQRYGREYAENSRETIRRRVLHQFVQAGIVIQNSDDPTRPTNSGLNNYMLSDFALAVIHAYGSSKWKAKVKDFAGQQGRLLDVYQKAREQTKIPLQVADGKVYKLSPGKHNKLEVAIVKEFGPRFAPGAKLIYFGDTAKKTLILDETVFTKLGIPVSGHGKFPDVILYDSKKKWLFLIEAVTSHGPVSPKRHIELEKLFEKCKVGKIYVTAFLDFSMYKKYANDIAWETEVWIAEMPSHMIHLNGDKFLGPR
;
A
#
# COMPACT_ATOMS: atom_id res chain seq x y z
N MET A 1 10.10 -18.23 -32.52
CA MET A 1 8.73 -18.69 -32.26
C MET A 1 8.34 -18.12 -30.92
N GLU A 2 7.46 -17.12 -30.93
CA GLU A 2 6.90 -16.56 -29.70
C GLU A 2 6.17 -17.68 -28.95
N ILE A 3 6.43 -17.81 -27.64
CA ILE A 3 5.65 -18.67 -26.76
C ILE A 3 4.21 -18.16 -26.86
N LEU A 4 3.31 -19.01 -27.38
CA LEU A 4 1.88 -18.70 -27.42
C LEU A 4 1.44 -18.34 -25.99
N ASP A 5 0.83 -17.18 -25.78
CA ASP A 5 0.25 -16.82 -24.48
C ASP A 5 -0.91 -17.79 -24.18
N ILE A 6 -0.61 -18.89 -23.49
CA ILE A 6 -1.55 -19.98 -23.23
C ILE A 6 -2.72 -19.52 -22.35
N VAL A 7 -2.49 -18.53 -21.49
CA VAL A 7 -3.51 -17.98 -20.58
C VAL A 7 -4.51 -17.14 -21.38
N ALA A 8 -4.02 -16.22 -22.21
CA ALA A 8 -4.85 -15.41 -23.08
C ALA A 8 -5.62 -16.27 -24.10
N ASN A 9 -4.98 -17.30 -24.66
CA ASN A 9 -5.64 -18.21 -25.59
C ASN A 9 -6.80 -18.98 -24.92
N SER A 10 -6.58 -19.52 -23.72
CA SER A 10 -7.65 -20.19 -22.95
C SER A 10 -8.81 -19.24 -22.63
N TYR A 11 -8.50 -17.98 -22.29
CA TYR A 11 -9.50 -16.95 -22.01
C TYR A 11 -10.33 -16.64 -23.25
N GLU A 12 -9.71 -16.40 -24.40
CA GLU A 12 -10.41 -16.08 -25.65
C GLU A 12 -11.28 -17.24 -26.16
N LEU A 13 -10.82 -18.49 -26.04
CA LEU A 13 -11.61 -19.67 -26.40
C LEU A 13 -12.87 -19.81 -25.52
N GLY A 14 -12.72 -19.66 -24.20
CA GLY A 14 -13.85 -19.65 -23.28
C GLY A 14 -14.81 -18.50 -23.57
N LYS A 15 -14.27 -17.30 -23.83
CA LYS A 15 -15.05 -16.10 -24.09
C LYS A 15 -15.95 -16.27 -25.32
N ARG A 16 -15.42 -16.84 -26.40
CA ARG A 16 -16.19 -17.17 -27.61
C ARG A 16 -17.34 -18.15 -27.36
N ILE A 17 -17.24 -19.03 -26.36
CA ILE A 17 -18.35 -19.92 -25.96
C ILE A 17 -19.39 -19.12 -25.20
N LEU A 18 -18.97 -18.32 -24.21
CA LEU A 18 -19.90 -17.58 -23.34
C LEU A 18 -20.62 -16.45 -24.08
N GLU A 19 -19.97 -15.78 -25.03
CA GLU A 19 -20.58 -14.70 -25.86
C GLU A 19 -21.75 -15.20 -26.72
N LYS A 20 -21.86 -16.51 -26.96
CA LYS A 20 -22.99 -17.11 -27.70
C LYS A 20 -24.22 -17.36 -26.81
N ARG A 21 -24.11 -17.17 -25.50
CA ARG A 21 -25.16 -17.49 -24.52
C ARG A 21 -25.98 -16.26 -24.18
N GLU A 22 -27.24 -16.47 -23.80
CA GLU A 22 -28.06 -15.38 -23.26
C GLU A 22 -27.52 -14.91 -21.89
N THR A 23 -27.51 -13.59 -21.67
CA THR A 23 -27.02 -12.97 -20.42
C THR A 23 -27.74 -13.50 -19.18
N ARG A 24 -29.02 -13.86 -19.31
CA ARG A 24 -29.80 -14.46 -18.22
C ARG A 24 -29.25 -15.83 -17.80
N SER A 25 -28.94 -16.69 -18.77
CA SER A 25 -28.37 -18.01 -18.50
C SER A 25 -26.98 -17.90 -17.84
N LEU A 26 -26.14 -16.98 -18.30
CA LEU A 26 -24.83 -16.72 -17.67
C LEU A 26 -24.96 -16.35 -16.19
N ARG A 27 -25.95 -15.53 -15.84
CA ARG A 27 -26.25 -15.16 -14.44
C ARG A 27 -26.83 -16.33 -13.62
N GLU A 28 -27.72 -17.11 -14.21
CA GLU A 28 -28.37 -18.27 -13.53
C GLU A 28 -27.35 -19.37 -13.21
N TYR A 29 -26.39 -19.62 -14.10
CA TYR A 29 -25.30 -20.58 -13.88
C TYR A 29 -24.05 -19.98 -13.22
N GLY A 30 -23.98 -18.64 -13.08
CA GLY A 30 -22.83 -17.95 -12.51
C GLY A 30 -21.54 -18.11 -13.32
N GLN A 31 -21.64 -18.16 -14.65
CA GLN A 31 -20.52 -18.46 -15.55
C GLN A 31 -19.74 -17.20 -15.94
N PHE A 32 -18.57 -17.02 -15.32
CA PHE A 32 -17.69 -15.87 -15.56
C PHE A 32 -16.25 -16.34 -15.70
N LEU A 33 -15.51 -15.82 -16.68
CA LEU A 33 -14.10 -16.16 -16.88
C LEU A 33 -13.19 -15.19 -16.13
N THR A 34 -12.12 -15.73 -15.55
CA THR A 34 -11.10 -14.93 -14.89
C THR A 34 -10.23 -14.23 -15.93
N PRO A 35 -10.05 -12.89 -15.91
CA PRO A 35 -9.13 -12.21 -16.81
C PRO A 35 -7.70 -12.74 -16.67
N PRO A 36 -6.89 -12.77 -17.75
CA PRO A 36 -5.53 -13.32 -17.71
C PRO A 36 -4.62 -12.68 -16.64
N SER A 37 -4.70 -11.37 -16.43
CA SER A 37 -3.91 -10.66 -15.41
C SER A 37 -4.27 -11.11 -13.99
N VAL A 38 -5.56 -11.30 -13.71
CA VAL A 38 -6.07 -11.82 -12.43
C VAL A 38 -5.67 -13.27 -12.23
N ALA A 39 -5.79 -14.10 -13.27
CA ALA A 39 -5.40 -15.51 -13.22
C ALA A 39 -3.90 -15.68 -12.88
N ARG A 40 -3.04 -14.89 -13.53
CA ARG A 40 -1.59 -14.84 -13.22
C ARG A 40 -1.33 -14.37 -11.80
N TYR A 41 -2.04 -13.36 -11.33
CA TYR A 41 -1.92 -12.88 -9.96
C TYR A 41 -2.32 -13.95 -8.93
N MET A 42 -3.46 -14.63 -9.15
CA MET A 42 -3.91 -15.74 -8.30
C MET A 42 -2.90 -16.89 -8.29
N ALA A 43 -2.38 -17.27 -9.46
CA ALA A 43 -1.36 -18.31 -9.57
C ALA A 43 -0.09 -17.96 -8.77
N LYS A 44 0.31 -16.68 -8.70
CA LYS A 44 1.43 -16.22 -7.86
C LYS A 44 1.15 -16.38 -6.36
N GLN A 45 -0.10 -16.23 -5.91
CA GLN A 45 -0.47 -16.34 -4.48
C GLN A 45 -0.26 -17.75 -3.91
N LEU A 46 -0.24 -18.77 -4.76
CA LEU A 46 0.04 -20.15 -4.33
C LEU A 46 1.46 -20.34 -3.77
N GLY A 47 2.38 -19.41 -3.98
CA GLY A 47 3.76 -19.55 -3.53
C GLY A 47 4.51 -20.61 -4.34
N GLN A 48 5.53 -21.25 -3.76
CA GLN A 48 6.34 -22.24 -4.47
C GLN A 48 5.56 -23.56 -4.64
N ILE A 49 5.47 -24.03 -5.88
CA ILE A 49 4.93 -25.36 -6.22
C ILE A 49 6.12 -26.31 -6.30
N GLN A 50 6.03 -27.42 -5.56
CA GLN A 50 7.08 -28.43 -5.47
C GLN A 50 6.84 -29.59 -6.43
N ASP A 51 7.87 -30.39 -6.66
CA ASP A 51 7.77 -31.67 -7.37
C ASP A 51 6.77 -32.59 -6.66
N GLY A 52 5.93 -33.28 -7.43
CA GLY A 52 4.83 -34.10 -6.93
C GLY A 52 3.60 -33.33 -6.46
N ALA A 53 3.48 -32.02 -6.76
CA ALA A 53 2.31 -31.25 -6.35
C ALA A 53 1.02 -31.75 -7.04
N PHE A 54 -0.06 -31.80 -6.25
CA PHE A 54 -1.38 -32.17 -6.73
C PHE A 54 -2.32 -30.97 -6.65
N LEU A 55 -2.77 -30.51 -7.81
CA LEU A 55 -3.60 -29.32 -7.98
C LEU A 55 -5.06 -29.70 -8.21
N LEU A 56 -5.97 -28.93 -7.62
CA LEU A 56 -7.40 -28.99 -7.87
C LEU A 56 -7.91 -27.65 -8.42
N GLU A 57 -8.70 -27.71 -9.49
CA GLU A 57 -9.52 -26.60 -9.97
C GLU A 57 -11.02 -26.99 -9.90
N PRO A 58 -11.74 -26.62 -8.83
CA PRO A 58 -13.14 -27.02 -8.61
C PRO A 58 -14.14 -26.56 -9.67
N ALA A 59 -13.81 -25.52 -10.43
CA ALA A 59 -14.61 -24.95 -11.50
C ALA A 59 -13.65 -24.44 -12.58
N ILE A 60 -13.31 -25.30 -13.55
CA ILE A 60 -12.21 -25.03 -14.49
C ILE A 60 -12.60 -24.07 -15.63
N GLY A 61 -13.88 -24.01 -16.01
CA GLY A 61 -14.30 -23.24 -17.18
C GLY A 61 -13.49 -23.67 -18.41
N SER A 62 -12.83 -22.71 -19.08
CA SER A 62 -11.95 -22.99 -20.23
C SER A 62 -10.50 -23.34 -19.87
N GLY A 63 -10.13 -23.38 -18.58
CA GLY A 63 -8.77 -23.72 -18.12
C GLY A 63 -7.84 -22.53 -17.83
N VAL A 64 -8.37 -21.31 -17.71
CA VAL A 64 -7.54 -20.09 -17.59
C VAL A 64 -6.62 -20.12 -16.37
N LEU A 65 -7.14 -20.58 -15.22
CA LEU A 65 -6.38 -20.61 -13.97
C LEU A 65 -5.31 -21.72 -13.99
N ALA A 66 -5.65 -22.92 -14.44
CA ALA A 66 -4.67 -23.98 -14.68
C ALA A 66 -3.56 -23.52 -15.64
N CYS A 67 -3.91 -22.87 -16.76
CA CYS A 67 -2.93 -22.31 -17.69
C CYS A 67 -2.02 -21.28 -17.03
N ALA A 68 -2.54 -20.41 -16.16
CA ALA A 68 -1.72 -19.41 -15.46
C ALA A 68 -0.71 -20.07 -14.51
N VAL A 69 -1.06 -21.20 -13.89
CA VAL A 69 -0.11 -22.02 -13.13
C VAL A 69 0.94 -22.63 -14.05
N ILE A 70 0.54 -23.24 -15.16
CA ILE A 70 1.47 -23.87 -16.12
C ILE A 70 2.45 -22.86 -16.70
N GLU A 71 1.96 -21.69 -17.12
CA GLU A 71 2.78 -20.58 -17.64
C GLU A 71 3.84 -20.17 -16.61
N ARG A 72 3.44 -20.05 -15.34
CA ARG A 72 4.34 -19.72 -14.24
C ARG A 72 5.41 -20.80 -14.01
N LEU A 73 5.04 -22.08 -14.09
CA LEU A 73 5.99 -23.19 -13.92
C LEU A 73 7.02 -23.18 -15.05
N ILE A 74 6.58 -22.99 -16.30
CA ILE A 74 7.47 -22.86 -17.48
C ILE A 74 8.46 -21.71 -17.28
N ALA A 75 7.98 -20.55 -16.83
CA ALA A 75 8.83 -19.39 -16.57
C ALA A 75 9.87 -19.65 -15.45
N GLY A 76 9.57 -20.55 -14.50
CA GLY A 76 10.46 -20.94 -13.42
C GLY A 76 11.67 -21.78 -13.86
N LYS A 77 11.61 -22.44 -15.04
CA LYS A 77 12.71 -23.26 -15.61
C LYS A 77 13.26 -24.35 -14.68
N HIS A 78 12.41 -24.93 -13.85
CA HIS A 78 12.75 -26.05 -12.96
C HIS A 78 11.97 -27.30 -13.38
N PRO A 79 12.65 -28.44 -13.62
CA PRO A 79 11.95 -29.70 -13.87
C PRO A 79 11.12 -30.13 -12.67
N LEU A 80 9.88 -30.56 -12.92
CA LEU A 80 8.94 -31.01 -11.91
C LEU A 80 7.82 -31.83 -12.55
N GLU A 81 7.26 -32.76 -11.79
CA GLU A 81 6.05 -33.51 -12.13
C GLU A 81 4.88 -33.04 -11.26
N ILE A 82 3.77 -32.70 -11.89
CA ILE A 82 2.53 -32.31 -11.20
C ILE A 82 1.31 -33.02 -11.77
N SER A 83 0.27 -33.07 -10.95
CA SER A 83 -1.04 -33.62 -11.31
C SER A 83 -2.11 -32.54 -11.18
N ILE A 84 -3.05 -32.47 -12.12
CA ILE A 84 -4.18 -31.52 -12.10
C ILE A 84 -5.50 -32.30 -12.16
N THR A 85 -6.36 -32.13 -11.16
CA THR A 85 -7.76 -32.57 -11.22
C THR A 85 -8.67 -31.36 -11.35
N ALA A 86 -9.63 -31.42 -12.25
CA ALA A 86 -10.53 -30.32 -12.53
C ALA A 86 -11.98 -30.78 -12.70
N TYR A 87 -12.92 -29.90 -12.36
CA TYR A 87 -14.36 -30.16 -12.49
C TYR A 87 -15.04 -29.06 -13.31
N GLU A 88 -15.94 -29.46 -14.21
CA GLU A 88 -16.78 -28.56 -14.99
C GLU A 88 -18.12 -29.24 -15.28
N THR A 89 -19.23 -28.54 -15.06
CA THR A 89 -20.57 -29.07 -15.36
C THR A 89 -20.96 -28.89 -16.84
N ASP A 90 -20.42 -27.85 -17.47
CA ASP A 90 -20.72 -27.47 -18.84
C ASP A 90 -19.88 -28.26 -19.85
N LYS A 91 -20.56 -28.97 -20.74
CA LYS A 91 -19.90 -29.83 -21.72
C LYS A 91 -18.94 -29.07 -22.65
N GLU A 92 -19.34 -27.91 -23.17
CA GLU A 92 -18.52 -27.17 -24.14
C GLU A 92 -17.26 -26.58 -23.49
N LEU A 93 -17.39 -26.04 -22.27
CA LEU A 93 -16.23 -25.57 -21.50
C LEU A 93 -15.32 -26.74 -21.10
N CYS A 94 -15.91 -27.89 -20.72
CA CYS A 94 -15.16 -29.10 -20.43
C CYS A 94 -14.32 -29.56 -21.63
N ASP A 95 -14.90 -29.59 -22.83
CA ASP A 95 -14.20 -29.96 -24.05
C ASP A 95 -13.07 -28.98 -24.41
N VAL A 96 -13.31 -27.66 -24.28
CA VAL A 96 -12.27 -26.65 -24.50
C VAL A 96 -11.14 -26.74 -23.47
N SER A 97 -11.46 -26.93 -22.18
CA SER A 97 -10.43 -27.06 -21.15
C SER A 97 -9.51 -28.26 -21.39
N ARG A 98 -10.05 -29.39 -21.87
CA ARG A 98 -9.26 -30.58 -22.25
C ARG A 98 -8.33 -30.29 -23.44
N GLU A 99 -8.79 -29.54 -24.44
CA GLU A 99 -7.96 -29.12 -25.57
C GLU A 99 -6.82 -28.21 -25.11
N VAL A 100 -7.17 -27.19 -24.32
CA VAL A 100 -6.24 -26.21 -23.76
C VAL A 100 -5.18 -26.89 -22.88
N LEU A 101 -5.58 -27.75 -21.95
CA LEU A 101 -4.65 -28.49 -21.09
C LEU A 101 -3.75 -29.41 -21.90
N ARG A 102 -4.26 -30.08 -22.95
CA ARG A 102 -3.43 -30.90 -23.85
C ARG A 102 -2.34 -30.07 -24.52
N ALA A 103 -2.67 -28.87 -24.99
CA ALA A 103 -1.69 -27.97 -25.61
C ALA A 103 -0.69 -27.42 -24.59
N ALA A 104 -1.17 -26.96 -23.43
CA ALA A 104 -0.35 -26.41 -22.36
C ALA A 104 0.62 -27.46 -21.78
N SER A 105 0.18 -28.71 -21.59
CA SER A 105 1.04 -29.81 -21.14
C SER A 105 2.15 -30.14 -22.13
N LYS A 106 1.87 -30.13 -23.44
CA LYS A 106 2.92 -30.31 -24.46
C LYS A 106 3.97 -29.20 -24.43
N GLU A 107 3.56 -27.97 -24.16
CA GLU A 107 4.50 -26.85 -24.04
C GLU A 107 5.31 -26.92 -22.74
N ALA A 108 4.67 -27.34 -21.64
CA ALA A 108 5.35 -27.60 -20.36
C ALA A 108 6.41 -28.70 -20.47
N GLU A 109 6.11 -29.78 -21.19
CA GLU A 109 7.01 -30.91 -21.39
C GLU A 109 8.31 -30.51 -22.10
N LYS A 110 8.24 -29.62 -23.10
CA LYS A 110 9.43 -29.05 -23.77
C LYS A 110 10.34 -28.28 -22.81
N ASN A 111 9.80 -27.83 -21.68
CA ASN A 111 10.50 -27.09 -20.64
C ASN A 111 10.83 -27.97 -19.42
N GLY A 112 10.73 -29.30 -19.54
CA GLY A 112 11.08 -30.27 -18.49
C GLY A 112 10.02 -30.43 -17.40
N ILE A 113 8.79 -29.96 -17.64
CA ILE A 113 7.69 -30.04 -16.68
C ILE A 113 6.69 -31.10 -17.15
N LYS A 114 6.54 -32.17 -16.37
CA LYS A 114 5.59 -33.24 -16.66
C LYS A 114 4.26 -32.96 -15.97
N ILE A 115 3.18 -32.95 -16.75
CA ILE A 115 1.84 -32.65 -16.24
C ILE A 115 0.91 -33.81 -16.58
N THR A 116 0.36 -34.44 -15.54
CA THR A 116 -0.80 -35.32 -15.69
C THR A 116 -2.06 -34.55 -15.35
N TRP A 117 -3.15 -34.75 -16.09
CA TRP A 117 -4.38 -34.02 -15.82
C TRP A 117 -5.63 -34.85 -16.11
N GLN A 118 -6.71 -34.54 -15.40
CA GLN A 118 -8.06 -35.05 -15.63
C GLN A 118 -9.09 -33.94 -15.48
N VAL A 119 -10.09 -33.91 -16.36
CA VAL A 119 -11.24 -33.00 -16.29
C VAL A 119 -12.53 -33.81 -16.21
N CYS A 120 -13.15 -33.80 -15.04
CA CYS A 120 -14.39 -34.49 -14.73
C CYS A 120 -15.59 -33.61 -15.10
N GLN A 121 -16.51 -34.16 -15.91
CA GLN A 121 -17.72 -33.44 -16.31
C GLN A 121 -18.84 -33.61 -15.27
N GLU A 122 -18.66 -33.09 -14.06
CA GLU A 122 -19.50 -33.35 -12.90
C GLU A 122 -19.70 -32.10 -12.03
N ASP A 123 -20.72 -32.10 -11.17
CA ASP A 123 -20.90 -31.07 -10.14
C ASP A 123 -19.91 -31.32 -8.99
N PHE A 124 -18.94 -30.43 -8.83
CA PHE A 124 -17.89 -30.54 -7.81
C PHE A 124 -18.43 -30.79 -6.39
N VAL A 125 -19.51 -30.10 -6.00
CA VAL A 125 -20.05 -30.20 -4.64
C VAL A 125 -20.60 -31.60 -4.39
N LEU A 126 -21.28 -32.18 -5.38
CA LEU A 126 -21.82 -33.54 -5.29
C LEU A 126 -20.74 -34.61 -5.44
N ALA A 127 -19.75 -34.39 -6.32
CA ALA A 127 -18.64 -35.30 -6.51
C ALA A 127 -17.78 -35.47 -5.24
N CYS A 128 -17.76 -34.46 -4.35
CA CYS A 128 -17.11 -34.55 -3.04
C CYS A 128 -17.85 -35.43 -2.03
N LEU A 129 -19.13 -35.79 -2.28
CA LEU A 129 -20.02 -36.41 -1.30
C LEU A 129 -20.76 -37.65 -1.86
N PRO A 130 -20.07 -38.65 -2.41
CA PRO A 130 -20.74 -39.83 -2.95
C PRO A 130 -21.37 -40.71 -1.86
N ASP A 131 -22.55 -41.28 -2.16
CA ASP A 131 -23.39 -42.07 -1.24
C ASP A 131 -22.76 -43.42 -0.79
N GLU A 132 -21.75 -43.92 -1.51
CA GLU A 132 -21.16 -45.27 -1.30
C GLU A 132 -19.72 -45.26 -0.75
N GLN A 133 -19.15 -44.10 -0.38
CA GLN A 133 -17.79 -43.98 0.18
C GLN A 133 -17.84 -43.48 1.64
N PRO A 134 -16.83 -43.79 2.48
CA PRO A 134 -16.71 -43.16 3.80
C PRO A 134 -16.76 -41.65 3.63
N SER A 135 -17.62 -40.98 4.40
CA SER A 135 -17.90 -39.57 4.14
C SER A 135 -16.64 -38.72 4.31
N LEU A 136 -16.52 -37.64 3.52
CA LEU A 136 -15.43 -36.64 3.62
C LEU A 136 -15.26 -36.03 5.04
N PHE A 137 -16.20 -36.32 5.93
CA PHE A 137 -16.33 -35.81 7.29
C PHE A 137 -16.28 -36.92 8.36
N GLU A 138 -16.12 -38.19 7.99
CA GLU A 138 -15.99 -39.29 8.94
C GLU A 138 -14.53 -39.52 9.34
N SER A 139 -14.27 -39.37 10.65
CA SER A 139 -12.98 -39.67 11.25
C SER A 139 -12.85 -41.17 11.51
N LYS A 140 -12.16 -41.90 10.62
CA LYS A 140 -11.40 -43.12 10.94
C LYS A 140 -10.40 -43.41 9.82
N GLU A 141 -9.12 -43.23 10.16
CA GLU A 141 -7.93 -43.81 9.55
C GLU A 141 -7.87 -43.93 8.00
N SER A 142 -7.07 -43.06 7.39
CA SER A 142 -6.35 -43.23 6.10
C SER A 142 -7.06 -42.98 4.76
N LYS A 143 -7.59 -41.77 4.55
CA LYS A 143 -7.34 -41.09 3.26
C LYS A 143 -6.70 -39.73 3.55
N GLN A 144 -5.39 -39.62 3.31
CA GLN A 144 -4.69 -38.34 3.31
C GLN A 144 -5.44 -37.38 2.38
N SER A 145 -5.75 -36.17 2.86
CA SER A 145 -6.21 -35.10 2.00
C SER A 145 -5.16 -34.87 0.90
N ALA A 146 -5.60 -34.92 -0.36
CA ALA A 146 -4.72 -35.22 -1.48
C ALA A 146 -4.13 -33.97 -2.16
N PHE A 147 -4.79 -32.81 -2.05
CA PHE A 147 -4.43 -31.65 -2.87
C PHE A 147 -3.50 -30.69 -2.11
N THR A 148 -2.34 -30.43 -2.70
CA THR A 148 -1.37 -29.46 -2.15
C THR A 148 -1.73 -28.04 -2.55
N HIS A 149 -2.39 -27.85 -3.70
CA HIS A 149 -2.80 -26.53 -4.16
C HIS A 149 -4.22 -26.54 -4.74
N ILE A 150 -4.98 -25.48 -4.49
CA ILE A 150 -6.31 -25.29 -5.06
C ILE A 150 -6.42 -23.86 -5.63
N LEU A 151 -6.90 -23.72 -6.86
CA LEU A 151 -7.24 -22.41 -7.41
C LEU A 151 -8.69 -22.45 -7.92
N SER A 152 -9.47 -21.38 -7.72
CA SER A 152 -10.83 -21.35 -8.26
C SER A 152 -11.40 -19.95 -8.45
N ASN A 153 -12.13 -19.79 -9.54
CA ASN A 153 -13.19 -18.81 -9.69
C ASN A 153 -14.53 -19.56 -9.66
N PRO A 154 -15.11 -19.80 -8.46
CA PRO A 154 -16.36 -20.56 -8.34
C PRO A 154 -17.54 -19.74 -8.89
N PRO A 155 -18.68 -20.38 -9.22
CA PRO A 155 -19.88 -19.66 -9.64
C PRO A 155 -20.47 -18.80 -8.51
N TYR A 156 -21.20 -17.73 -8.85
CA TYR A 156 -21.79 -16.78 -7.89
C TYR A 156 -23.32 -16.72 -7.98
N PHE A 157 -24.02 -17.49 -7.15
CA PHE A 157 -25.47 -17.39 -7.03
C PHE A 157 -25.96 -17.91 -5.67
N LYS A 158 -27.10 -17.37 -5.23
CA LYS A 158 -27.74 -17.82 -3.99
C LYS A 158 -28.33 -19.21 -4.16
N LEU A 159 -28.12 -20.05 -3.16
CA LEU A 159 -28.70 -21.39 -3.12
C LEU A 159 -30.05 -21.36 -2.39
N ASN A 160 -31.03 -22.04 -2.95
CA ASN A 160 -32.29 -22.29 -2.28
C ASN A 160 -32.13 -23.44 -1.28
N VAL A 161 -32.91 -23.44 -0.20
CA VAL A 161 -32.89 -24.51 0.83
C VAL A 161 -33.15 -25.89 0.22
N GLU A 162 -33.95 -25.95 -0.84
CA GLU A 162 -34.29 -27.18 -1.54
C GLU A 162 -33.22 -27.69 -2.52
N ASP A 163 -32.14 -26.93 -2.75
CA ASP A 163 -31.08 -27.31 -3.68
C ASP A 163 -30.39 -28.61 -3.22
N LYS A 164 -30.24 -29.57 -4.14
CA LYS A 164 -29.62 -30.88 -3.86
C LYS A 164 -28.24 -30.77 -3.21
N ARG A 165 -27.47 -29.73 -3.56
CA ARG A 165 -26.14 -29.47 -2.98
C ARG A 165 -26.23 -29.04 -1.53
N VAL A 166 -27.21 -28.19 -1.19
CA VAL A 166 -27.49 -27.77 0.19
C VAL A 166 -27.92 -28.97 1.03
N LYS A 167 -28.80 -29.82 0.48
CA LYS A 167 -29.23 -31.06 1.14
C LYS A 167 -28.05 -32.01 1.39
N ALA A 168 -27.13 -32.15 0.43
CA ALA A 168 -25.97 -33.03 0.54
C ALA A 168 -25.00 -32.64 1.67
N VAL A 169 -24.87 -31.33 1.96
CA VAL A 169 -24.00 -30.80 3.03
C VAL A 169 -24.73 -30.53 4.35
N TYR A 170 -26.04 -30.81 4.41
CA TYR A 170 -26.84 -30.50 5.58
C TYR A 170 -26.27 -31.17 6.85
N GLY A 171 -26.09 -30.38 7.92
CA GLY A 171 -25.48 -30.83 9.17
C GLY A 171 -23.97 -31.08 9.13
N LYS A 172 -23.33 -31.02 7.96
CA LYS A 172 -21.89 -31.21 7.77
C LYS A 172 -21.14 -29.87 7.69
N LEU A 173 -21.77 -28.86 7.07
CA LEU A 173 -21.24 -27.53 6.92
C LEU A 173 -22.32 -26.48 7.27
N ASN A 174 -21.93 -25.32 7.80
CA ASN A 174 -22.84 -24.26 8.27
C ASN A 174 -22.67 -22.92 7.52
N GLY A 175 -23.75 -22.13 7.44
CA GLY A 175 -23.69 -20.74 6.93
C GLY A 175 -23.64 -20.59 5.41
N HIS A 176 -24.15 -21.56 4.64
CA HIS A 176 -24.09 -21.54 3.16
C HIS A 176 -25.29 -20.85 2.54
N THR A 177 -25.11 -19.59 2.15
CA THR A 177 -26.12 -18.81 1.44
C THR A 177 -25.84 -18.63 -0.04
N ASN A 178 -24.58 -18.82 -0.47
CA ASN A 178 -24.12 -18.69 -1.84
C ASN A 178 -23.22 -19.88 -2.19
N ILE A 179 -23.29 -20.38 -3.42
CA ILE A 179 -22.56 -21.57 -3.85
C ILE A 179 -21.04 -21.45 -3.67
N TYR A 180 -20.43 -20.27 -3.85
CA TYR A 180 -18.99 -20.11 -3.66
C TYR A 180 -18.53 -20.46 -2.23
N THR A 181 -19.40 -20.35 -1.21
CA THR A 181 -19.02 -20.73 0.16
C THR A 181 -18.92 -22.23 0.33
N LEU A 182 -19.73 -23.02 -0.40
CA LEU A 182 -19.59 -24.47 -0.44
C LEU A 182 -18.27 -24.88 -1.10
N PHE A 183 -17.91 -24.21 -2.20
CA PHE A 183 -16.65 -24.44 -2.90
C PHE A 183 -15.45 -24.20 -1.96
N MET A 184 -15.42 -23.03 -1.30
CA MET A 184 -14.35 -22.71 -0.34
C MET A 184 -14.29 -23.70 0.83
N ALA A 185 -15.43 -24.06 1.42
CA ALA A 185 -15.48 -24.98 2.56
C ALA A 185 -15.01 -26.39 2.19
N LEU A 186 -15.50 -26.96 1.09
CA LEU A 186 -15.07 -28.29 0.63
C LEU A 186 -13.60 -28.30 0.21
N SER A 187 -13.14 -27.26 -0.49
CA SER A 187 -11.71 -27.12 -0.82
C SER A 187 -10.85 -27.04 0.44
N ALA A 188 -11.27 -26.31 1.47
CA ALA A 188 -10.57 -26.27 2.76
C ALA A 188 -10.48 -27.65 3.42
N LYS A 189 -11.49 -28.53 3.27
CA LYS A 189 -11.44 -29.91 3.77
C LYS A 189 -10.53 -30.83 2.92
N LEU A 190 -10.47 -30.59 1.62
CA LEU A 190 -9.69 -31.38 0.65
C LEU A 190 -8.18 -31.09 0.62
N LEU A 191 -7.74 -29.95 1.18
CA LEU A 191 -6.32 -29.58 1.25
C LEU A 191 -5.51 -30.53 2.13
N SER A 192 -4.32 -30.92 1.65
CA SER A 192 -3.26 -31.53 2.46
C SER A 192 -2.80 -30.56 3.56
N PRO A 193 -2.22 -31.02 4.68
CA PRO A 193 -1.56 -30.14 5.64
C PRO A 193 -0.59 -29.19 4.93
N GLN A 194 -0.58 -27.91 5.30
CA GLN A 194 0.20 -26.84 4.64
C GLN A 194 -0.15 -26.58 3.16
N GLY A 195 -1.17 -27.26 2.64
CA GLY A 195 -1.69 -27.01 1.30
C GLY A 195 -2.31 -25.61 1.22
N LYS A 196 -2.20 -24.97 0.05
CA LYS A 196 -2.63 -23.59 -0.16
C LYS A 196 -3.76 -23.50 -1.16
N ALA A 197 -4.70 -22.61 -0.90
CA ALA A 197 -5.74 -22.29 -1.86
C ALA A 197 -5.82 -20.80 -2.16
N CYS A 198 -6.26 -20.46 -3.37
CA CYS A 198 -6.52 -19.10 -3.78
C CYS A 198 -7.82 -19.02 -4.59
N PHE A 199 -8.71 -18.15 -4.15
CA PHE A 199 -10.04 -17.96 -4.70
C PHE A 199 -10.24 -16.52 -5.14
N ILE A 200 -10.98 -16.31 -6.23
CA ILE A 200 -11.63 -15.02 -6.49
C ILE A 200 -13.11 -15.14 -6.16
N VAL A 201 -13.60 -14.32 -5.22
CA VAL A 201 -14.97 -14.39 -4.69
C VAL A 201 -15.52 -13.01 -4.32
N PRO A 202 -16.85 -12.83 -4.22
CA PRO A 202 -17.45 -11.57 -3.79
C PRO A 202 -17.07 -11.19 -2.35
N ARG A 203 -16.61 -9.95 -2.13
CA ARG A 203 -16.21 -9.37 -0.83
C ARG A 203 -17.29 -9.47 0.25
N SER A 204 -18.56 -9.63 -0.14
CA SER A 204 -19.68 -9.76 0.81
C SER A 204 -19.44 -10.81 1.89
N PHE A 205 -18.72 -11.90 1.58
CA PHE A 205 -18.41 -12.95 2.55
C PHE A 205 -17.52 -12.50 3.72
N CYS A 206 -16.82 -11.37 3.60
CA CYS A 206 -15.99 -10.80 4.66
C CYS A 206 -16.84 -10.18 5.79
N SER A 207 -18.12 -9.91 5.55
CA SER A 207 -18.99 -9.14 6.44
C SER A 207 -20.40 -9.74 6.53
N GLY A 208 -21.29 -9.10 7.29
CA GLY A 208 -22.69 -9.52 7.41
C GLY A 208 -22.93 -10.77 8.24
N VAL A 209 -24.13 -10.82 8.84
CA VAL A 209 -24.57 -11.91 9.74
C VAL A 209 -24.61 -13.25 9.02
N TYR A 210 -25.15 -13.27 7.79
CA TYR A 210 -25.34 -14.48 6.99
C TYR A 210 -24.07 -15.29 6.72
N PHE A 211 -22.90 -14.63 6.71
CA PHE A 211 -21.62 -15.27 6.44
C PHE A 211 -20.78 -15.48 7.72
N SER A 212 -21.27 -15.05 8.90
CA SER A 212 -20.53 -15.17 10.17
C SER A 212 -20.23 -16.62 10.53
N GLU A 213 -21.23 -17.49 10.43
CA GLU A 213 -21.07 -18.92 10.69
C GLU A 213 -20.12 -19.58 9.70
N PHE A 214 -20.22 -19.24 8.41
CA PHE A 214 -19.30 -19.73 7.38
C PHE A 214 -17.85 -19.32 7.67
N ARG A 215 -17.60 -18.04 8.00
CA ARG A 215 -16.24 -17.58 8.35
C ARG A 215 -15.70 -18.34 9.57
N ARG A 216 -16.54 -18.54 10.58
CA ARG A 216 -16.17 -19.26 11.80
C ARG A 216 -15.84 -20.73 11.51
N ASP A 217 -16.62 -21.37 10.63
CA ASP A 217 -16.38 -22.76 10.23
C ASP A 217 -15.11 -22.88 9.38
N LEU A 218 -14.93 -22.00 8.39
CA LEU A 218 -13.73 -21.96 7.54
C LEU A 218 -12.44 -21.81 8.36
N LEU A 219 -12.42 -20.90 9.34
CA LEU A 219 -11.25 -20.69 10.22
C LEU A 219 -10.94 -21.88 11.15
N LYS A 220 -11.80 -22.90 11.24
CA LYS A 220 -11.44 -24.15 11.94
C LYS A 220 -10.43 -24.98 11.14
N ASP A 221 -10.41 -24.81 9.82
CA ASP A 221 -9.60 -25.60 8.90
C ASP A 221 -8.38 -24.86 8.37
N VAL A 222 -8.46 -23.53 8.22
CA VAL A 222 -7.47 -22.77 7.45
C VAL A 222 -7.05 -21.46 8.13
N THR A 223 -5.86 -21.01 7.75
CA THR A 223 -5.27 -19.71 8.11
C THR A 223 -5.20 -18.81 6.87
N PRO A 224 -5.97 -17.72 6.79
CA PRO A 224 -5.85 -16.73 5.71
C PRO A 224 -4.46 -16.07 5.67
N PHE A 225 -3.78 -16.04 4.53
CA PHE A 225 -2.45 -15.40 4.46
C PHE A 225 -2.38 -14.25 3.46
N SER A 226 -3.35 -14.14 2.54
CA SER A 226 -3.40 -13.04 1.57
C SER A 226 -4.85 -12.65 1.23
N LEU A 227 -5.12 -11.36 1.15
CA LEU A 227 -6.37 -10.80 0.63
C LEU A 227 -6.05 -9.60 -0.26
N HIS A 228 -6.54 -9.63 -1.50
CA HIS A 228 -6.42 -8.54 -2.46
C HIS A 228 -7.78 -7.92 -2.76
N VAL A 229 -7.86 -6.59 -2.73
CA VAL A 229 -9.05 -5.83 -3.13
C VAL A 229 -8.80 -5.01 -4.39
N PHE A 230 -9.80 -4.97 -5.28
CA PHE A 230 -9.80 -4.08 -6.44
C PHE A 230 -10.52 -2.78 -6.07
N GLN A 231 -9.89 -1.63 -6.32
CA GLN A 231 -10.47 -0.33 -5.97
C GLN A 231 -11.65 0.02 -6.89
N SER A 232 -11.50 -0.20 -8.20
CA SER A 232 -12.57 -0.04 -9.20
C SER A 232 -13.40 -1.30 -9.37
N ARG A 233 -14.73 -1.16 -9.38
CA ARG A 233 -15.69 -2.24 -9.64
C ARG A 233 -15.87 -2.54 -11.12
N ASN A 234 -15.59 -1.55 -11.98
CA ASN A 234 -15.98 -1.60 -13.38
C ASN A 234 -14.96 -2.33 -14.26
N ASP A 235 -13.83 -2.80 -13.73
CA ASP A 235 -12.70 -3.20 -14.58
C ASP A 235 -12.43 -4.71 -14.64
N VAL A 236 -12.65 -5.47 -13.55
CA VAL A 236 -12.28 -6.89 -13.48
C VAL A 236 -13.21 -7.80 -14.28
N PHE A 237 -14.47 -7.42 -14.49
CA PHE A 237 -15.46 -8.20 -15.26
C PHE A 237 -16.29 -7.28 -16.17
N LYS A 238 -15.62 -6.44 -16.98
CA LYS A 238 -16.25 -5.41 -17.86
C LYS A 238 -17.39 -5.89 -18.77
N GLY A 239 -17.45 -7.18 -19.09
CA GLY A 239 -18.47 -7.77 -19.96
C GLY A 239 -19.75 -8.18 -19.24
N ASP A 240 -19.73 -8.19 -17.90
CA ASP A 240 -20.79 -8.76 -17.08
C ASP A 240 -21.42 -7.64 -16.25
N GLU A 241 -22.71 -7.38 -16.44
CA GLU A 241 -23.50 -6.44 -15.63
C GLU A 241 -23.68 -6.92 -14.17
N VAL A 242 -22.58 -7.26 -13.49
CA VAL A 242 -22.53 -7.81 -12.13
C VAL A 242 -21.89 -6.77 -11.22
N LEU A 243 -22.74 -6.05 -10.48
CA LEU A 243 -22.38 -5.01 -9.51
C LEU A 243 -21.85 -5.60 -8.19
N GLN A 244 -20.84 -6.48 -8.24
CA GLN A 244 -20.25 -7.09 -7.03
C GLN A 244 -18.76 -6.79 -6.94
N GLU A 245 -18.32 -6.36 -5.75
CA GLU A 245 -16.91 -6.15 -5.45
C GLU A 245 -16.26 -7.51 -5.17
N ASN A 246 -15.37 -7.97 -6.02
CA ASN A 246 -14.65 -9.24 -5.85
C ASN A 246 -13.31 -9.02 -5.14
N VAL A 247 -12.82 -10.06 -4.47
CA VAL A 247 -11.51 -10.11 -3.81
C VAL A 247 -10.79 -11.39 -4.20
N VAL A 248 -9.45 -11.32 -4.27
CA VAL A 248 -8.63 -12.53 -4.32
C VAL A 248 -8.25 -12.89 -2.89
N PHE A 249 -8.69 -14.06 -2.43
CA PHE A 249 -8.52 -14.53 -1.06
C PHE A 249 -7.72 -15.83 -1.06
N ALA A 250 -6.61 -15.86 -0.32
CA ALA A 250 -5.75 -17.02 -0.23
C ALA A 250 -5.54 -17.46 1.23
N PHE A 251 -5.57 -18.77 1.44
CA PHE A 251 -5.48 -19.40 2.75
C PHE A 251 -4.71 -20.72 2.69
N GLU A 252 -4.19 -21.14 3.83
CA GLU A 252 -3.39 -22.36 3.99
C GLU A 252 -4.05 -23.30 5.00
N LYS A 253 -3.97 -24.61 4.76
CA LYS A 253 -4.49 -25.64 5.67
C LYS A 253 -3.70 -25.68 6.97
N LEU A 254 -4.40 -25.66 8.10
CA LEU A 254 -3.79 -25.78 9.43
C LEU A 254 -3.04 -27.11 9.59
N SER A 255 -1.86 -27.05 10.20
CA SER A 255 -0.92 -28.18 10.31
C SER A 255 -1.05 -29.05 11.57
N LEU A 256 -1.77 -28.63 12.64
CA LEU A 256 -2.34 -29.45 13.75
C LEU A 256 -3.06 -28.53 14.80
N SER A 257 -3.75 -29.12 15.79
CA SER A 257 -4.92 -28.60 16.54
C SER A 257 -4.79 -27.32 17.41
N GLN A 258 -5.72 -26.40 17.13
CA GLN A 258 -6.50 -25.47 17.97
C GLN A 258 -5.85 -24.48 18.97
N GLU A 259 -4.65 -24.68 19.50
CA GLU A 259 -4.25 -23.93 20.72
C GLU A 259 -3.60 -22.55 20.51
N ASN A 260 -3.26 -22.14 19.28
CA ASN A 260 -2.72 -20.80 19.03
C ASN A 260 -3.31 -20.14 17.78
N ARG A 261 -4.65 -20.16 17.65
CA ARG A 261 -5.35 -19.65 16.45
C ARG A 261 -5.15 -18.15 16.18
N TYR A 262 -4.77 -17.33 17.17
CA TYR A 262 -4.90 -15.87 17.07
C TYR A 262 -3.77 -15.01 17.67
N TRP A 263 -2.60 -15.57 18.00
CA TRP A 263 -1.53 -14.75 18.60
C TRP A 263 -0.25 -14.69 17.74
N ALA A 264 0.03 -13.48 17.25
CA ALA A 264 1.26 -12.99 16.61
C ALA A 264 1.56 -13.35 15.14
N GLY A 265 0.53 -13.57 14.31
CA GLY A 265 0.68 -13.64 12.85
C GLY A 265 0.40 -12.32 12.11
N HIS A 266 0.65 -12.32 10.80
CA HIS A 266 0.26 -11.25 9.87
C HIS A 266 -0.48 -11.86 8.67
N ILE A 267 -1.38 -11.08 8.07
CA ILE A 267 -1.96 -11.34 6.76
C ILE A 267 -1.45 -10.29 5.77
N ASN A 268 -1.20 -10.69 4.53
CA ASN A 268 -0.89 -9.73 3.48
C ASN A 268 -2.19 -9.13 2.93
N ILE A 269 -2.44 -7.85 3.17
CA ILE A 269 -3.55 -7.11 2.54
C ILE A 269 -2.98 -6.26 1.42
N SER A 270 -3.55 -6.41 0.23
CA SER A 270 -3.12 -5.65 -0.93
C SER A 270 -4.29 -5.04 -1.69
N SER A 271 -4.00 -3.99 -2.44
CA SER A 271 -4.98 -3.34 -3.30
C SER A 271 -4.37 -2.91 -4.64
N SER A 272 -5.20 -2.88 -5.67
CA SER A 272 -4.88 -2.36 -7.00
C SER A 272 -6.04 -1.49 -7.50
N LYS A 273 -5.74 -0.56 -8.41
CA LYS A 273 -6.77 0.28 -9.04
C LYS A 273 -7.78 -0.57 -9.81
N ASP A 274 -7.26 -1.50 -10.60
CA ASP A 274 -7.99 -2.41 -11.48
C ASP A 274 -7.15 -3.69 -11.75
N ASP A 275 -7.69 -4.60 -12.55
CA ASP A 275 -7.04 -5.84 -12.98
C ASP A 275 -5.82 -5.62 -13.89
N LYS A 276 -5.68 -4.45 -14.52
CA LYS A 276 -4.56 -4.14 -15.42
C LYS A 276 -3.31 -3.74 -14.66
N ASN A 277 -3.46 -3.26 -13.43
CA ASN A 277 -2.36 -2.79 -12.59
C ASN A 277 -1.79 -3.85 -11.64
N LEU A 278 -2.17 -5.13 -11.80
CA LEU A 278 -1.71 -6.23 -10.95
C LEU A 278 -0.20 -6.57 -11.08
N GLU A 279 0.48 -6.09 -12.12
CA GLU A 279 1.92 -6.38 -12.31
C GLU A 279 2.85 -5.31 -11.73
N ASN A 280 2.45 -4.03 -11.75
CA ASN A 280 3.32 -2.90 -11.39
C ASN A 280 2.72 -1.90 -10.39
N GLY A 281 1.41 -1.99 -10.08
CA GLY A 281 0.66 -1.01 -9.28
C GLY A 281 0.01 -1.57 -8.02
N ILE A 282 0.45 -2.74 -7.53
CA ILE A 282 -0.08 -3.32 -6.29
C ILE A 282 0.56 -2.65 -5.07
N ILE A 283 -0.29 -2.13 -4.19
CA ILE A 283 0.09 -1.73 -2.84
C ILE A 283 -0.16 -2.93 -1.94
N SER A 284 0.86 -3.39 -1.21
CA SER A 284 0.79 -4.56 -0.34
C SER A 284 1.35 -4.25 1.04
N ARG A 285 0.68 -4.74 2.09
CA ARG A 285 1.05 -4.49 3.48
C ARG A 285 0.87 -5.75 4.30
N GLN A 286 1.78 -5.97 5.25
CA GLN A 286 1.56 -6.94 6.32
C GLN A 286 0.71 -6.29 7.41
N VAL A 287 -0.49 -6.83 7.60
CA VAL A 287 -1.47 -6.37 8.58
C VAL A 287 -1.54 -7.38 9.71
N SER A 288 -1.54 -6.90 10.94
CA SER A 288 -1.69 -7.78 12.10
C SER A 288 -3.06 -8.46 12.08
N TYR A 289 -3.11 -9.73 12.49
CA TYR A 289 -4.35 -10.47 12.56
C TYR A 289 -5.44 -9.80 13.41
N LYS A 290 -5.07 -9.03 14.45
CA LYS A 290 -6.03 -8.25 15.26
C LYS A 290 -6.79 -7.19 14.46
N HIS A 291 -6.17 -6.66 13.42
CA HIS A 291 -6.77 -5.64 12.56
C HIS A 291 -7.55 -6.25 11.40
N PHE A 292 -7.21 -7.48 11.00
CA PHE A 292 -7.94 -8.24 9.98
C PHE A 292 -9.16 -8.96 10.54
N LEU A 293 -9.04 -9.60 11.71
CA LEU A 293 -10.10 -10.41 12.29
C LEU A 293 -10.66 -9.74 13.53
N ASN A 294 -11.98 -9.68 13.59
CA ASN A 294 -12.69 -9.19 14.77
C ASN A 294 -13.91 -10.05 15.05
N ASP A 295 -14.16 -10.35 16.32
CA ASP A 295 -15.41 -10.98 16.78
C ASP A 295 -16.09 -10.01 17.73
N HIS A 296 -17.25 -9.50 17.33
CA HIS A 296 -18.05 -8.58 18.15
C HIS A 296 -19.42 -9.24 18.40
N ASP A 297 -19.67 -9.64 19.65
CA ASP A 297 -20.91 -10.31 20.07
C ASP A 297 -21.32 -11.50 19.17
N GLY A 298 -20.35 -12.32 18.75
CA GLY A 298 -20.57 -13.51 17.92
C GLY A 298 -20.60 -13.25 16.41
N LEU A 299 -20.52 -11.97 15.99
CA LEU A 299 -20.34 -11.58 14.59
C LEU A 299 -18.85 -11.47 14.27
N LEU A 300 -18.31 -12.57 13.74
CA LEU A 300 -16.95 -12.65 13.25
C LEU A 300 -16.85 -11.88 11.93
N LEU A 301 -15.89 -10.97 11.76
CA LEU A 301 -15.73 -10.11 10.58
C LEU A 301 -14.30 -10.20 10.05
N PHE A 302 -14.15 -10.23 8.72
CA PHE A 302 -12.89 -10.03 8.03
C PHE A 302 -12.82 -8.57 7.58
N ARG A 303 -12.06 -7.78 8.31
CA ARG A 303 -11.78 -6.37 8.08
C ARG A 303 -10.66 -6.23 7.05
N VAL A 304 -10.76 -5.22 6.19
CA VAL A 304 -9.78 -5.03 5.11
C VAL A 304 -9.13 -3.65 5.18
N PRO A 305 -8.24 -3.39 6.15
CA PRO A 305 -7.47 -2.14 6.19
C PRO A 305 -6.44 -2.11 5.07
N THR A 306 -6.49 -1.08 4.23
CA THR A 306 -5.63 -0.92 3.05
C THR A 306 -4.45 0.02 3.28
N GLY A 307 -4.39 0.73 4.42
CA GLY A 307 -3.30 1.63 4.79
C GLY A 307 -3.20 1.87 6.30
N MET A 308 -2.13 2.53 6.77
CA MET A 308 -1.92 2.79 8.22
C MET A 308 -3.06 3.58 8.86
N LEU A 309 -3.67 4.50 8.12
CA LEU A 309 -4.80 5.28 8.64
C LEU A 309 -5.99 4.37 8.94
N ASP A 310 -6.21 3.31 8.16
CA ASP A 310 -7.28 2.34 8.42
C ASP A 310 -7.00 1.58 9.73
N GLU A 311 -5.74 1.18 9.95
CA GLU A 311 -5.32 0.51 11.20
C GLU A 311 -5.48 1.45 12.42
N GLN A 312 -5.11 2.73 12.29
CA GLN A 312 -5.31 3.74 13.33
C GLN A 312 -6.79 3.99 13.62
N ILE A 313 -7.65 4.01 12.60
CA ILE A 313 -9.10 4.13 12.75
C ILE A 313 -9.66 2.91 13.49
N LEU A 314 -9.22 1.70 13.14
CA LEU A 314 -9.61 0.49 13.87
C LEU A 314 -9.18 0.58 15.34
N ASP A 315 -7.92 0.92 15.62
CA ASP A 315 -7.40 1.05 16.99
C ASP A 315 -8.12 2.15 17.81
N ALA A 316 -8.65 3.19 17.16
CA ALA A 316 -9.42 4.24 17.81
C ALA A 316 -10.89 3.84 18.06
N VAL A 317 -11.59 3.39 17.02
CA VAL A 317 -13.02 3.09 17.06
C VAL A 317 -13.30 1.82 17.87
N ASP A 318 -12.40 0.82 17.85
CA ASP A 318 -12.58 -0.40 18.64
C ASP A 318 -12.46 -0.16 20.16
N LYS A 319 -11.93 1.00 20.59
CA LYS A 319 -11.93 1.41 21.99
C LYS A 319 -13.27 1.99 22.44
N TRP A 320 -14.16 2.30 21.50
CA TRP A 320 -15.48 2.82 21.83
C TRP A 320 -16.33 1.66 22.37
N ASP A 321 -16.70 1.75 23.64
CA ASP A 321 -17.42 0.70 24.36
C ASP A 321 -18.95 0.78 24.18
N GLY A 322 -19.44 1.76 23.43
CA GLY A 322 -20.84 1.97 23.13
C GLY A 322 -21.41 1.17 21.97
N SER A 323 -22.73 1.04 21.93
CA SER A 323 -23.48 0.56 20.79
C SER A 323 -24.90 1.14 20.80
N LEU A 324 -25.61 1.08 19.67
CA LEU A 324 -27.01 1.51 19.61
C LEU A 324 -27.86 0.80 20.66
N GLU A 325 -27.67 -0.52 20.81
CA GLU A 325 -28.43 -1.32 21.76
C GLU A 325 -28.14 -0.95 23.22
N LYS A 326 -26.87 -0.69 23.58
CA LYS A 326 -26.48 -0.26 24.94
C LYS A 326 -27.16 1.06 25.34
N TYR A 327 -27.47 1.92 24.38
CA TYR A 327 -28.17 3.19 24.62
C TYR A 327 -29.69 3.09 24.53
N GLY A 328 -30.22 1.88 24.39
CA GLY A 328 -31.66 1.64 24.22
C GLY A 328 -32.20 2.08 22.86
N PHE A 329 -31.32 2.28 21.87
CA PHE A 329 -31.69 2.56 20.49
C PHE A 329 -31.89 1.25 19.72
N GLN A 330 -32.77 1.30 18.73
CA GLN A 330 -33.07 0.20 17.82
C GLN A 330 -33.02 0.69 16.39
N VAL A 331 -32.72 -0.22 15.48
CA VAL A 331 -32.72 0.03 14.05
C VAL A 331 -33.63 -0.97 13.32
N SER A 332 -34.46 -0.42 12.46
CA SER A 332 -35.38 -1.16 11.59
C SER A 332 -35.26 -0.65 10.15
N THR A 333 -35.74 -1.43 9.19
CA THR A 333 -35.91 -0.97 7.81
C THR A 333 -37.28 -0.31 7.68
N GLY A 334 -37.40 0.69 6.81
CA GLY A 334 -38.68 1.33 6.49
C GLY A 334 -39.76 0.30 6.13
N ARG A 335 -40.99 0.55 6.59
CA ARG A 335 -42.10 -0.42 6.54
C ARG A 335 -42.80 -0.43 5.18
N VAL A 336 -42.71 0.66 4.42
CA VAL A 336 -43.39 0.81 3.13
C VAL A 336 -42.59 0.12 2.03
N VAL A 337 -43.17 -0.91 1.42
CA VAL A 337 -42.62 -1.62 0.26
C VAL A 337 -43.46 -1.28 -0.97
N PRO A 338 -43.04 -0.32 -1.83
CA PRO A 338 -43.92 0.34 -2.79
C PRO A 338 -44.68 -0.58 -3.74
N PHE A 339 -44.02 -1.64 -4.24
CA PHE A 339 -44.65 -2.57 -5.18
C PHE A 339 -45.74 -3.45 -4.54
N ARG A 340 -45.77 -3.58 -3.21
CA ARG A 340 -46.80 -4.33 -2.47
C ARG A 340 -48.04 -3.48 -2.16
N VAL A 341 -47.93 -2.15 -2.19
CA VAL A 341 -48.96 -1.24 -1.69
C VAL A 341 -49.32 -0.13 -2.70
N LYS A 342 -49.17 -0.41 -4.01
CA LYS A 342 -49.37 0.59 -5.09
C LYS A 342 -50.68 1.37 -4.98
N GLY A 343 -51.77 0.73 -4.56
CA GLY A 343 -53.09 1.38 -4.41
C GLY A 343 -53.17 2.42 -3.29
N SER A 344 -52.27 2.36 -2.31
CA SER A 344 -52.24 3.29 -1.17
C SER A 344 -51.30 4.48 -1.37
N LEU A 345 -50.49 4.47 -2.43
CA LEU A 345 -49.51 5.51 -2.72
C LEU A 345 -50.15 6.71 -3.45
N LYS A 346 -49.76 7.93 -3.09
CA LYS A 346 -50.24 9.19 -3.69
C LYS A 346 -49.08 10.11 -4.02
N GLU A 347 -49.23 10.91 -5.07
CA GLU A 347 -48.15 11.80 -5.56
C GLU A 347 -47.75 12.83 -4.50
N GLN A 348 -48.72 13.49 -3.89
CA GLN A 348 -48.53 14.52 -2.87
C GLN A 348 -49.42 14.29 -1.66
N VAL A 349 -49.04 14.91 -0.54
CA VAL A 349 -49.83 14.88 0.67
C VAL A 349 -51.07 15.77 0.50
N ASN A 350 -52.21 15.22 0.88
CA ASN A 350 -53.48 15.89 0.99
C ASN A 350 -54.13 15.45 2.31
N VAL A 351 -54.24 16.41 3.24
CA VAL A 351 -54.76 16.20 4.60
C VAL A 351 -56.23 15.75 4.56
N ASP A 352 -57.03 16.32 3.67
CA ASP A 352 -58.46 16.02 3.52
C ASP A 352 -58.73 14.59 3.05
N ASN A 353 -57.77 13.99 2.34
CA ASN A 353 -57.85 12.62 1.82
C ASN A 353 -57.20 11.57 2.75
N GLY A 354 -56.83 11.94 3.98
CA GLY A 354 -56.24 11.03 4.97
C GLY A 354 -54.89 10.46 4.53
N THR A 355 -54.09 11.25 3.80
CA THR A 355 -52.72 10.86 3.40
C THR A 355 -51.69 11.50 4.32
N VAL A 356 -50.57 10.80 4.50
CA VAL A 356 -49.43 11.25 5.29
C VAL A 356 -48.14 11.23 4.45
N PRO A 357 -47.09 11.97 4.87
CA PRO A 357 -45.80 11.97 4.19
C PRO A 357 -45.20 10.58 4.02
N LEU A 358 -44.64 10.31 2.84
CA LEU A 358 -43.82 9.13 2.55
C LEU A 358 -42.41 9.57 2.14
N LEU A 359 -41.41 9.21 2.95
CA LEU A 359 -40.01 9.53 2.66
C LEU A 359 -39.29 8.34 2.02
N TRP A 360 -38.55 8.66 0.96
CA TRP A 360 -37.68 7.78 0.21
C TRP A 360 -36.21 8.02 0.58
N MET A 361 -35.32 7.13 0.14
CA MET A 361 -33.87 7.34 0.32
C MET A 361 -33.36 8.64 -0.31
N GLN A 362 -34.02 9.15 -1.36
CA GLN A 362 -33.69 10.39 -2.05
C GLN A 362 -33.89 11.63 -1.17
N ASN A 363 -34.88 11.58 -0.26
CA ASN A 363 -35.18 12.66 0.70
C ASN A 363 -34.09 12.80 1.76
N VAL A 364 -33.31 11.75 2.03
CA VAL A 364 -32.24 11.78 3.03
C VAL A 364 -30.97 12.28 2.37
N LYS A 365 -30.47 13.47 2.71
CA LYS A 365 -29.13 13.97 2.36
C LYS A 365 -28.25 13.91 3.61
N SER A 366 -26.94 14.12 3.48
CA SER A 366 -26.07 14.19 4.66
C SER A 366 -26.52 15.34 5.56
N TYR A 367 -26.88 15.02 6.80
CA TYR A 367 -27.31 15.93 7.85
C TYR A 367 -28.66 16.63 7.62
N GLN A 368 -29.39 16.34 6.54
CA GLN A 368 -30.60 17.06 6.17
C GLN A 368 -31.67 16.16 5.54
N ILE A 369 -32.92 16.40 5.91
CA ILE A 369 -34.10 15.88 5.20
C ILE A 369 -34.57 16.94 4.21
N ASP A 370 -34.72 16.53 2.96
CA ASP A 370 -35.27 17.32 1.86
C ASP A 370 -36.63 16.71 1.48
N TYR A 371 -37.71 17.39 1.87
CA TYR A 371 -39.07 16.93 1.67
C TYR A 371 -40.04 18.12 1.61
N PRO A 372 -40.96 18.17 0.63
CA PRO A 372 -41.06 17.27 -0.52
C PRO A 372 -39.93 17.50 -1.54
N LEU A 373 -39.72 16.56 -2.46
CA LEU A 373 -38.77 16.72 -3.57
C LEU A 373 -39.50 17.25 -4.81
N ASP A 374 -38.98 18.34 -5.37
CA ASP A 374 -39.45 18.88 -6.64
C ASP A 374 -39.00 18.00 -7.82
N GLY A 375 -39.90 17.77 -8.79
CA GLY A 375 -39.60 17.00 -10.00
C GLY A 375 -39.32 15.50 -9.77
N PHE A 376 -39.71 14.96 -8.61
CA PHE A 376 -39.55 13.55 -8.29
C PHE A 376 -40.75 12.73 -8.78
N ASP A 377 -40.48 11.67 -9.54
CA ASP A 377 -41.46 10.85 -10.27
C ASP A 377 -42.13 9.77 -9.42
N LYS A 378 -41.77 9.66 -8.13
CA LYS A 378 -42.33 8.65 -7.22
C LYS A 378 -43.34 9.26 -6.25
N PRO A 379 -44.35 8.49 -5.81
CA PRO A 379 -45.33 8.94 -4.84
C PRO A 379 -44.69 9.43 -3.54
N GLN A 380 -44.99 10.65 -3.10
CA GLN A 380 -44.42 11.24 -1.87
C GLN A 380 -45.40 11.22 -0.69
N ALA A 381 -46.55 10.56 -0.85
CA ALA A 381 -47.54 10.36 0.20
C ALA A 381 -48.12 8.93 0.20
N ILE A 382 -48.69 8.54 1.33
CA ILE A 382 -49.34 7.24 1.52
C ILE A 382 -50.63 7.42 2.34
N LEU A 383 -51.68 6.66 2.05
CA LEU A 383 -52.90 6.64 2.85
C LEU A 383 -52.64 6.14 4.28
N ALA A 384 -53.22 6.81 5.27
CA ALA A 384 -53.13 6.43 6.69
C ALA A 384 -54.10 5.29 7.10
N ASN A 385 -54.50 4.45 6.15
CA ASN A 385 -55.48 3.39 6.36
C ASN A 385 -54.87 2.09 6.93
N ASP A 386 -53.56 1.90 6.81
CA ASP A 386 -52.83 0.75 7.34
C ASP A 386 -51.74 1.21 8.32
N PRO A 387 -52.02 1.24 9.64
CA PRO A 387 -51.04 1.64 10.65
C PRO A 387 -49.80 0.75 10.70
N SER A 388 -49.83 -0.47 10.14
CA SER A 388 -48.67 -1.35 10.11
C SER A 388 -47.57 -0.85 9.16
N LEU A 389 -47.92 0.01 8.21
CA LEU A 389 -46.99 0.63 7.25
C LEU A 389 -46.40 1.95 7.75
N LEU A 390 -46.95 2.51 8.83
CA LEU A 390 -46.62 3.83 9.33
C LEU A 390 -45.92 3.77 10.68
N VAL A 391 -45.26 4.86 11.05
CA VAL A 391 -44.72 5.09 12.39
C VAL A 391 -45.29 6.38 12.96
N PRO A 392 -45.37 6.52 14.31
CA PRO A 392 -45.73 7.80 14.92
C PRO A 392 -44.79 8.92 14.47
N ASN A 393 -45.28 10.15 14.41
CA ASN A 393 -44.40 11.29 14.19
C ASN A 393 -43.59 11.58 15.46
N ALA A 394 -42.28 11.34 15.38
CA ALA A 394 -41.33 11.50 16.46
C ALA A 394 -39.94 11.76 15.87
N ASN A 395 -38.95 11.94 16.73
CA ASN A 395 -37.57 12.08 16.28
C ASN A 395 -36.97 10.72 15.90
N TYR A 396 -36.34 10.68 14.73
CA TYR A 396 -35.69 9.50 14.16
C TYR A 396 -34.34 9.89 13.54
N VAL A 397 -33.39 8.96 13.47
CA VAL A 397 -32.25 9.10 12.56
C VAL A 397 -32.51 8.21 11.35
N LEU A 398 -32.63 8.83 10.17
CA LEU A 398 -32.85 8.14 8.91
C LEU A 398 -31.51 7.95 8.21
N LEU A 399 -31.26 6.74 7.71
CA LEU A 399 -30.03 6.39 7.00
C LEU A 399 -30.39 5.70 5.68
N ARG A 400 -29.73 6.08 4.59
CA ARG A 400 -29.86 5.35 3.33
C ARG A 400 -29.34 3.92 3.47
N ARG A 401 -30.12 2.94 3.03
CA ARG A 401 -29.72 1.52 3.01
C ARG A 401 -28.84 1.18 1.82
N PHE A 402 -28.96 1.93 0.73
CA PHE A 402 -28.18 1.74 -0.49
C PHE A 402 -27.25 2.93 -0.69
N SER A 403 -25.97 2.62 -0.85
CA SER A 403 -24.94 3.54 -1.28
C SER A 403 -24.00 2.79 -2.22
N ALA A 404 -23.34 3.49 -3.13
CA ALA A 404 -22.27 2.94 -3.94
C ALA A 404 -20.95 2.96 -3.14
N LYS A 405 -19.91 2.24 -3.58
CA LYS A 405 -18.56 2.40 -2.99
C LYS A 405 -17.96 3.74 -3.41
N GLU A 406 -18.33 4.17 -4.60
CA GLU A 406 -17.93 5.36 -5.33
C GLU A 406 -18.53 6.65 -4.72
N ASP A 407 -19.63 6.51 -3.97
CA ASP A 407 -20.25 7.60 -3.22
C ASP A 407 -19.23 8.19 -2.23
N LYS A 408 -19.26 9.51 -2.07
CA LYS A 408 -18.39 10.22 -1.12
C LYS A 408 -18.48 9.60 0.29
N ARG A 409 -19.69 9.27 0.75
CA ARG A 409 -19.96 8.57 2.02
C ARG A 409 -20.79 7.31 1.74
N ARG A 410 -20.45 6.20 2.41
CA ARG A 410 -21.29 4.99 2.48
C ARG A 410 -22.47 5.19 3.42
N LEU A 411 -22.24 5.87 4.53
CA LEU A 411 -23.24 6.21 5.54
C LEU A 411 -23.75 7.63 5.25
N ILE A 412 -24.98 7.72 4.74
CA ILE A 412 -25.66 8.98 4.48
C ILE A 412 -26.88 9.00 5.38
N SER A 413 -26.82 9.81 6.44
CA SER A 413 -27.88 9.92 7.43
C SER A 413 -28.40 11.35 7.57
N ALA A 414 -29.63 11.49 8.07
CA ALA A 414 -30.20 12.77 8.44
C ALA A 414 -30.99 12.66 9.74
N PRO A 415 -30.99 13.72 10.57
CA PRO A 415 -31.89 13.83 11.70
C PRO A 415 -33.30 14.16 11.17
N PHE A 416 -34.25 13.27 11.42
CA PHE A 416 -35.66 13.55 11.23
C PHE A 416 -36.21 14.10 12.55
N ILE A 417 -36.63 15.37 12.52
CA ILE A 417 -37.20 16.07 13.68
C ILE A 417 -38.71 16.17 13.47
N GLY A 418 -39.47 15.45 14.29
CA GLY A 418 -40.91 15.27 14.07
C GLY A 418 -41.71 16.58 14.14
N GLU A 419 -41.26 17.51 14.98
CA GLU A 419 -41.85 18.86 15.12
C GLU A 419 -41.85 19.68 13.81
N ARG A 420 -41.06 19.28 12.80
CA ARG A 420 -41.04 19.93 11.48
C ARG A 420 -42.12 19.41 10.52
N PHE A 421 -42.91 18.43 10.95
CA PHE A 421 -43.96 17.81 10.17
C PHE A 421 -45.30 17.91 10.92
N GLU A 422 -46.31 18.49 10.27
CA GLU A 422 -47.65 18.69 10.85
C GLU A 422 -48.56 17.44 10.74
N PHE A 423 -48.01 16.25 10.99
CA PHE A 423 -48.72 14.97 10.85
C PHE A 423 -48.51 14.08 12.07
N ASP A 424 -49.50 13.28 12.44
CA ASP A 424 -49.39 12.34 13.57
C ASP A 424 -48.61 11.05 13.22
N GLN A 425 -48.55 10.72 11.93
CA GLN A 425 -47.89 9.53 11.42
C GLN A 425 -47.10 9.82 10.16
N ILE A 426 -46.07 9.02 9.91
CA ILE A 426 -45.15 9.16 8.78
C ILE A 426 -44.86 7.79 8.17
N GLY A 427 -44.74 7.74 6.85
CA GLY A 427 -44.28 6.58 6.10
C GLY A 427 -42.77 6.65 5.79
N PHE A 428 -42.05 5.57 6.08
CA PHE A 428 -40.66 5.40 5.66
C PHE A 428 -40.53 4.22 4.70
N GLU A 429 -39.94 4.46 3.53
CA GLU A 429 -39.76 3.46 2.50
C GLU A 429 -38.60 2.48 2.79
N ASN A 430 -38.68 1.24 2.30
CA ASN A 430 -37.80 0.14 2.68
C ASN A 430 -36.33 0.24 2.24
N HIS A 431 -35.93 1.28 1.51
CA HIS A 431 -34.54 1.64 1.22
C HIS A 431 -33.96 2.60 2.27
N LEU A 432 -34.72 2.90 3.34
CA LEU A 432 -34.25 3.58 4.54
C LEU A 432 -34.07 2.61 5.70
N ASN A 433 -33.00 2.81 6.47
CA ASN A 433 -32.91 2.35 7.85
C ASN A 433 -33.37 3.49 8.77
N VAL A 434 -34.13 3.13 9.81
CA VAL A 434 -34.74 4.05 10.77
C VAL A 434 -34.22 3.68 12.16
N ILE A 435 -33.48 4.60 12.78
CA ILE A 435 -33.00 4.45 14.16
C ILE A 435 -33.93 5.22 15.10
N PHE A 436 -34.36 4.56 16.16
CA PHE A 436 -35.34 5.06 17.14
C PHE A 436 -35.02 4.55 18.55
N LYS A 437 -35.65 5.13 19.58
CA LYS A 437 -35.50 4.68 20.97
C LYS A 437 -36.53 3.59 21.28
N LYS A 438 -36.13 2.49 21.94
CA LYS A 438 -37.03 1.36 22.28
C LYS A 438 -38.19 1.79 23.17
N LYS A 439 -37.94 2.75 24.07
CA LYS A 439 -38.93 3.37 24.96
C LYS A 439 -38.77 4.88 24.90
N GLY A 440 -39.87 5.60 24.69
CA GLY A 440 -39.86 7.05 24.50
C GLY A 440 -39.37 7.46 23.11
N THR A 441 -38.93 8.70 22.99
CA THR A 441 -38.44 9.31 21.74
C THR A 441 -36.98 9.73 21.89
N LEU A 442 -36.28 9.89 20.76
CA LEU A 442 -34.97 10.52 20.76
C LEU A 442 -35.13 12.02 21.07
N SER A 443 -34.31 12.57 21.94
CA SER A 443 -34.19 14.02 22.06
C SER A 443 -33.59 14.64 20.79
N THR A 444 -33.80 15.93 20.58
CA THR A 444 -33.27 16.64 19.42
C THR A 444 -31.73 16.56 19.35
N SER A 445 -31.04 16.70 20.49
CA SER A 445 -29.58 16.58 20.56
C SER A 445 -29.08 15.15 20.33
N GLU A 446 -29.75 14.12 20.87
CA GLU A 446 -29.44 12.72 20.52
C GLU A 446 -29.59 12.49 19.01
N THR A 447 -30.67 12.99 18.41
CA THR A 447 -30.99 12.78 16.98
C THR A 447 -29.97 13.45 16.07
N ILE A 448 -29.64 14.72 16.32
CA ILE A 448 -28.64 15.48 15.56
C ILE A 448 -27.26 14.86 15.76
N GLY A 449 -26.85 14.61 17.01
CA GLY A 449 -25.53 14.07 17.34
C GLY A 449 -25.30 12.68 16.76
N LEU A 450 -26.30 11.79 16.84
CA LEU A 450 -26.20 10.44 16.29
C LEU A 450 -26.12 10.47 14.75
N SER A 451 -26.94 11.31 14.11
CA SER A 451 -26.83 11.52 12.66
C SER A 451 -25.46 12.11 12.29
N ALA A 452 -24.91 12.98 13.13
CA ALA A 452 -23.61 13.59 12.89
C ALA A 452 -22.48 12.55 12.91
N ILE A 453 -22.43 11.72 13.97
CA ILE A 453 -21.48 10.62 14.10
C ILE A 453 -21.57 9.64 12.92
N LEU A 454 -22.79 9.26 12.49
CA LEU A 454 -22.96 8.31 11.38
C LEU A 454 -22.50 8.86 10.03
N ASN A 455 -22.59 10.17 9.78
CA ASN A 455 -22.06 10.81 8.57
C ASN A 455 -20.55 11.13 8.65
N SER A 456 -19.97 11.04 9.85
CA SER A 456 -18.59 11.46 10.11
C SER A 456 -17.59 10.66 9.27
N ALA A 457 -16.48 11.30 8.90
CA ALA A 457 -15.45 10.63 8.11
C ALA A 457 -14.87 9.40 8.83
N ILE A 458 -14.71 9.45 10.15
CA ILE A 458 -14.14 8.32 10.91
C ILE A 458 -15.05 7.10 10.92
N VAL A 459 -16.35 7.28 11.17
CA VAL A 459 -17.29 6.16 11.20
C VAL A 459 -17.56 5.63 9.79
N ASP A 460 -17.66 6.50 8.79
CA ASP A 460 -17.81 6.07 7.40
C ASP A 460 -16.59 5.26 6.91
N ARG A 461 -15.37 5.69 7.27
CA ARG A 461 -14.15 4.97 6.92
C ARG A 461 -14.05 3.64 7.67
N TYR A 462 -14.35 3.61 8.97
CA TYR A 462 -14.48 2.37 9.74
C TYR A 462 -15.47 1.42 9.07
N PHE A 463 -16.65 1.92 8.70
CA PHE A 463 -17.68 1.13 8.04
C PHE A 463 -17.18 0.53 6.71
N ARG A 464 -16.42 1.28 5.89
CA ARG A 464 -15.81 0.78 4.64
C ARG A 464 -14.77 -0.32 4.85
N ILE A 465 -14.07 -0.31 5.97
CA ILE A 465 -13.07 -1.34 6.32
C ILE A 465 -13.79 -2.66 6.65
N VAL A 466 -14.90 -2.58 7.39
CA VAL A 466 -15.62 -3.76 7.90
C VAL A 466 -16.76 -4.27 7.00
N ASN A 467 -17.33 -3.42 6.14
CA ASN A 467 -18.46 -3.75 5.27
C ASN A 467 -17.98 -4.12 3.86
N GLY A 468 -18.30 -5.34 3.44
CA GLY A 468 -18.05 -5.86 2.09
C GLY A 468 -19.29 -5.87 1.18
N ASN A 469 -20.41 -5.33 1.65
CA ASN A 469 -21.69 -5.33 0.94
C ASN A 469 -21.95 -4.00 0.24
N THR A 470 -22.84 -3.98 -0.75
CA THR A 470 -23.35 -2.72 -1.34
C THR A 470 -24.38 -2.04 -0.46
N GLN A 471 -25.07 -2.80 0.39
CA GLN A 471 -26.07 -2.30 1.33
C GLN A 471 -25.50 -2.03 2.72
N VAL A 472 -26.11 -1.08 3.42
CA VAL A 472 -25.92 -0.84 4.83
C VAL A 472 -27.01 -1.59 5.60
N ASN A 473 -26.69 -2.74 6.17
CA ASN A 473 -27.71 -3.58 6.82
C ASN A 473 -27.99 -3.13 8.26
N ALA A 474 -29.25 -3.20 8.67
CA ALA A 474 -29.66 -2.91 10.04
C ALA A 474 -28.88 -3.74 11.08
N ALA A 475 -28.58 -5.01 10.79
CA ALA A 475 -27.82 -5.86 11.70
C ALA A 475 -26.36 -5.38 11.88
N GLU A 476 -25.72 -4.85 10.83
CA GLU A 476 -24.36 -4.29 10.92
C GLU A 476 -24.36 -2.96 11.67
N LEU A 477 -25.42 -2.16 11.55
CA LEU A 477 -25.56 -0.91 12.31
C LEU A 477 -25.75 -1.17 13.82
N ARG A 478 -26.38 -2.27 14.22
CA ARG A 478 -26.58 -2.61 15.65
C ARG A 478 -25.27 -2.83 16.38
N ILE A 479 -24.31 -3.44 15.70
CA ILE A 479 -22.99 -3.78 16.25
C ILE A 479 -21.90 -2.77 15.88
N LEU A 480 -22.28 -1.63 15.30
CA LEU A 480 -21.33 -0.56 15.04
C LEU A 480 -20.87 0.03 16.38
N PRO A 481 -19.56 0.11 16.67
CA PRO A 481 -19.07 0.78 17.87
C PRO A 481 -19.49 2.25 17.85
N MET A 482 -20.00 2.71 18.97
CA MET A 482 -20.48 4.09 19.12
C MET A 482 -19.73 4.77 20.28
N PRO A 483 -19.41 6.07 20.16
CA PRO A 483 -18.88 6.81 21.29
C PRO A 483 -19.93 6.90 22.41
N PRO A 484 -19.51 7.13 23.67
CA PRO A 484 -20.41 7.34 24.81
C PRO A 484 -21.61 8.25 24.47
N SER A 485 -22.80 7.88 24.93
CA SER A 485 -24.04 8.60 24.62
C SER A 485 -23.99 10.09 25.01
N GLU A 486 -23.25 10.44 26.07
CA GLU A 486 -23.00 11.82 26.47
C GLU A 486 -22.21 12.62 25.42
N VAL A 487 -21.22 11.99 24.77
CA VAL A 487 -20.43 12.58 23.69
C VAL A 487 -21.31 12.79 22.46
N ILE A 488 -22.15 11.82 22.11
CA ILE A 488 -23.14 11.95 21.02
C ILE A 488 -24.05 13.15 21.28
N ARG A 489 -24.60 13.26 22.49
CA ARG A 489 -25.48 14.36 22.90
C ARG A 489 -24.75 15.71 22.84
N ASN A 490 -23.52 15.80 23.34
CA ASN A 490 -22.70 17.02 23.32
C ASN A 490 -22.43 17.50 21.89
N ILE A 491 -22.12 16.59 20.96
CA ILE A 491 -21.99 16.93 19.53
C ILE A 491 -23.30 17.52 18.99
N GLY A 492 -24.44 16.90 19.32
CA GLY A 492 -25.76 17.40 18.93
C GLY A 492 -26.05 18.80 19.46
N GLU A 493 -25.74 19.07 20.73
CA GLU A 493 -25.92 20.39 21.36
C GLU A 493 -25.00 21.47 20.74
N LYS A 494 -23.73 21.13 20.48
CA LYS A 494 -22.78 22.04 19.81
C LYS A 494 -23.25 22.38 18.38
N LEU A 495 -23.75 21.40 17.64
CA LEU A 495 -24.30 21.61 16.29
C LEU A 495 -25.58 22.43 16.30
N GLN A 496 -26.48 22.18 17.25
CA GLN A 496 -27.73 22.94 17.36
C GLN A 496 -27.47 24.43 17.63
N LYS A 497 -26.44 24.76 18.43
CA LYS A 497 -26.03 26.15 18.68
C LYS A 497 -25.42 26.86 17.47
N ALA A 498 -24.87 26.12 16.52
CA ALA A 498 -24.21 26.70 15.35
C ALA A 498 -25.20 27.24 14.30
N ASN A 499 -26.50 26.88 14.38
CA ASN A 499 -27.65 27.28 13.53
C ASN A 499 -27.52 27.02 12.02
N ASP A 500 -26.34 27.14 11.42
CA ASP A 500 -26.01 26.73 10.06
C ASP A 500 -24.57 26.23 10.01
N TYR A 501 -24.37 25.01 9.51
CA TYR A 501 -23.04 24.41 9.42
C TYR A 501 -22.81 23.74 8.08
N ASP A 502 -21.65 23.99 7.49
CA ASP A 502 -21.16 23.21 6.37
C ASP A 502 -20.58 21.86 6.85
N SER A 503 -20.34 20.93 5.92
CA SER A 503 -19.79 19.61 6.27
C SER A 503 -18.44 19.69 7.00
N LYS A 504 -17.65 20.75 6.80
CA LYS A 504 -16.33 20.92 7.40
C LYS A 504 -16.46 21.37 8.85
N GLN A 505 -17.41 22.26 9.15
CA GLN A 505 -17.73 22.67 10.51
C GLN A 505 -18.28 21.50 11.33
N VAL A 506 -19.10 20.63 10.73
CA VAL A 506 -19.58 19.41 11.38
C VAL A 506 -18.42 18.48 11.75
N ASP A 507 -17.56 18.17 10.78
CA ASP A 507 -16.40 17.31 11.05
C ASP A 507 -15.49 17.93 12.13
N ASN A 508 -15.26 19.25 12.12
CA ASN A 508 -14.46 19.93 13.16
C ASN A 508 -15.07 19.76 14.56
N ILE A 509 -16.39 19.95 14.71
CA ILE A 509 -17.07 19.79 16.00
C ILE A 509 -17.00 18.34 16.49
N ILE A 510 -17.16 17.38 15.58
CA ILE A 510 -17.06 15.96 15.91
C ILE A 510 -15.65 15.64 16.39
N PHE A 511 -14.62 15.97 15.60
CA PHE A 511 -13.23 15.65 15.94
C PHE A 511 -12.78 16.37 17.22
N SER A 512 -13.11 17.65 17.41
CA SER A 512 -12.78 18.37 18.64
C SER A 512 -13.41 17.70 19.86
N THR A 513 -14.68 17.30 19.76
CA THR A 513 -15.38 16.66 20.87
C THR A 513 -14.84 15.26 21.16
N LEU A 514 -14.41 14.52 20.13
CA LEU A 514 -13.78 13.20 20.31
C LEU A 514 -12.39 13.31 20.96
N TRP A 515 -11.58 14.31 20.62
CA TRP A 515 -10.29 14.58 21.29
C TRP A 515 -10.49 15.03 22.74
N GLU A 516 -11.38 15.99 22.98
CA GLU A 516 -11.73 16.46 24.33
C GLU A 516 -12.19 15.31 25.25
N SER A 517 -12.81 14.28 24.66
CA SER A 517 -13.30 13.10 25.36
C SER A 517 -12.28 11.94 25.44
N ASN A 518 -11.03 12.14 25.00
CA ASN A 518 -9.98 11.12 24.92
C ASN A 518 -10.34 9.86 24.09
N LEU A 519 -11.28 9.99 23.16
CA LEU A 519 -11.68 8.91 22.24
C LEU A 519 -10.83 8.87 20.97
N LEU A 520 -10.08 9.94 20.72
CA LEU A 520 -9.00 10.05 19.74
C LEU A 520 -7.75 10.56 20.43
N THR A 521 -6.58 10.11 19.99
CA THR A 521 -5.30 10.67 20.46
C THR A 521 -5.09 12.06 19.86
N GLU A 522 -4.37 12.94 20.55
CA GLU A 522 -4.05 14.29 20.05
C GLU A 522 -3.31 14.26 18.70
N GLU A 523 -2.56 13.19 18.43
CA GLU A 523 -1.84 12.98 17.18
C GLU A 523 -2.72 12.41 16.04
N PHE A 524 -3.95 11.99 16.32
CA PHE A 524 -4.84 11.42 15.31
C PHE A 524 -5.23 12.50 14.29
N PRO A 525 -5.04 12.29 12.98
CA PRO A 525 -5.33 13.33 11.99
C PRO A 525 -6.84 13.51 11.77
N MET A 526 -7.27 14.76 11.59
CA MET A 526 -8.63 15.02 11.13
C MET A 526 -8.81 14.54 9.69
N ILE A 527 -9.75 13.63 9.47
CA ILE A 527 -10.06 13.08 8.16
C ILE A 527 -11.36 13.65 7.61
N GLN A 528 -11.41 13.88 6.30
CA GLN A 528 -12.57 14.45 5.60
C GLN A 528 -13.00 13.62 4.39
N GLU A 529 -12.06 12.96 3.71
CA GLU A 529 -12.34 12.01 2.63
C GLU A 529 -12.31 10.58 3.19
N THR A 530 -13.22 9.75 2.70
CA THR A 530 -13.51 8.42 3.24
C THR A 530 -13.30 7.32 2.23
N ARG A 531 -13.30 7.65 0.94
CA ARG A 531 -13.08 6.67 -0.12
C ARG A 531 -11.62 6.22 -0.16
N ILE A 532 -11.44 4.99 -0.63
CA ILE A 532 -10.16 4.57 -1.22
C ILE A 532 -10.18 5.15 -2.63
N THR A 533 -9.87 6.43 -2.79
CA THR A 533 -9.61 7.03 -4.11
C THR A 533 -8.96 8.40 -3.95
N MET A 534 -7.76 8.52 -4.50
CA MET A 534 -7.02 9.74 -4.79
C MET A 534 -6.60 10.56 -3.58
N GLY A 535 -5.83 9.92 -2.69
CA GLY A 535 -4.98 10.67 -1.78
C GLY A 535 -4.02 11.57 -2.57
N LYS A 536 -3.62 12.69 -1.99
CA LYS A 536 -2.59 13.57 -2.57
C LYS A 536 -1.30 12.80 -2.90
N ILE A 537 -1.03 11.74 -2.13
CA ILE A 537 0.02 10.75 -2.35
C ILE A 537 -0.15 10.03 -3.70
N GLU A 538 -1.32 9.48 -4.00
CA GLU A 538 -1.57 8.78 -5.27
C GLU A 538 -1.45 9.73 -6.47
N GLN A 539 -1.98 10.94 -6.35
CA GLN A 539 -1.82 12.00 -7.35
C GLN A 539 -0.34 12.36 -7.57
N ALA A 540 0.46 12.40 -6.50
CA ALA A 540 1.91 12.57 -6.60
C ALA A 540 2.58 11.39 -7.32
N GLN A 541 2.14 10.15 -7.08
CA GLN A 541 2.64 8.97 -7.80
C GLN A 541 2.33 9.05 -9.30
N GLU A 542 1.12 9.49 -9.67
CA GLU A 542 0.76 9.71 -11.09
C GLU A 542 1.62 10.80 -11.74
N ILE A 543 1.94 11.88 -11.02
CA ILE A 543 2.87 12.91 -11.52
C ILE A 543 4.26 12.31 -11.76
N LEU A 544 4.78 11.50 -10.81
CA LEU A 544 6.09 10.85 -10.92
C LEU A 544 6.14 9.86 -12.09
N GLU A 545 5.06 9.12 -12.33
CA GLU A 545 4.91 8.25 -13.49
C GLU A 545 4.87 9.06 -14.80
N ALA A 546 4.04 10.11 -14.86
CA ALA A 546 3.85 10.91 -16.06
C ALA A 546 5.13 11.62 -16.52
N ILE A 547 5.99 12.04 -15.59
CA ILE A 547 7.30 12.64 -15.89
C ILE A 547 8.40 11.59 -16.16
N GLY A 548 8.04 10.30 -16.21
CA GLY A 548 8.88 9.23 -16.73
C GLY A 548 9.78 8.55 -15.70
N LEU A 549 9.45 8.59 -14.39
CA LEU A 549 10.24 7.86 -13.40
C LEU A 549 9.99 6.35 -13.43
N PRO A 550 10.99 5.52 -13.08
CA PRO A 550 10.80 4.08 -12.92
C PRO A 550 9.86 3.76 -11.74
N SER A 551 9.21 2.59 -11.78
CA SER A 551 8.30 2.11 -10.71
C SER A 551 8.91 2.15 -9.31
N ALA A 552 10.22 1.93 -9.18
CA ALA A 552 10.94 2.01 -7.91
C ALA A 552 10.93 3.42 -7.27
N GLN A 553 10.64 4.47 -8.05
CA GLN A 553 10.51 5.87 -7.59
C GLN A 553 9.06 6.37 -7.66
N GLN A 554 8.09 5.49 -7.86
CA GLN A 554 6.65 5.79 -7.83
C GLN A 554 5.99 5.29 -6.53
N ASN A 555 6.76 4.91 -5.51
CA ASN A 555 6.25 4.42 -4.24
C ASN A 555 5.84 5.55 -3.28
N GLU A 556 5.20 5.21 -2.16
CA GLU A 556 4.66 6.17 -1.18
C GLU A 556 5.73 7.13 -0.64
N ILE A 557 6.95 6.66 -0.34
CA ILE A 557 8.01 7.53 0.19
C ILE A 557 8.50 8.55 -0.85
N SER A 558 8.55 8.17 -2.13
CA SER A 558 8.85 9.09 -3.23
C SER A 558 7.75 10.14 -3.41
N ALA A 559 6.49 9.72 -3.33
CA ALA A 559 5.34 10.60 -3.41
C ALA A 559 5.28 11.61 -2.25
N LEU A 560 5.46 11.13 -1.01
CA LEU A 560 5.54 11.99 0.18
C LEU A 560 6.72 12.97 0.11
N THR A 561 7.86 12.54 -0.42
CA THR A 561 9.02 13.42 -0.66
C THR A 561 8.69 14.53 -1.66
N LEU A 562 8.02 14.19 -2.77
CA LEU A 562 7.56 15.19 -3.75
C LEU A 562 6.60 16.19 -3.11
N LEU A 563 5.66 15.72 -2.30
CA LEU A 563 4.65 16.55 -1.64
C LEU A 563 5.24 17.48 -0.58
N ALA A 564 6.22 17.00 0.18
CA ALA A 564 6.97 17.83 1.12
C ALA A 564 7.75 18.94 0.38
N LEU A 565 8.44 18.60 -0.71
CA LEU A 565 9.15 19.58 -1.54
C LEU A 565 8.21 20.58 -2.24
N ALA A 566 6.97 20.18 -2.53
CA ALA A 566 5.91 21.05 -3.04
C ALA A 566 5.18 21.82 -1.94
N HIS A 567 5.49 21.55 -0.66
CA HIS A 567 4.82 22.09 0.52
C HIS A 567 3.30 21.87 0.54
N LEU A 568 2.83 20.81 -0.10
CA LEU A 568 1.41 20.49 -0.23
C LEU A 568 0.96 19.55 0.88
N SER A 569 -0.21 19.81 1.45
CA SER A 569 -0.96 18.86 2.27
C SER A 569 -2.10 18.22 1.47
N GLU A 570 -2.79 17.24 2.05
CA GLU A 570 -3.97 16.60 1.43
C GLU A 570 -5.00 17.60 0.87
N LYS A 571 -5.17 18.75 1.53
CA LYS A 571 -6.18 19.76 1.16
C LYS A 571 -5.65 20.87 0.23
N SER A 572 -4.34 20.90 0.00
CA SER A 572 -3.73 21.96 -0.81
C SER A 572 -4.03 21.75 -2.29
N ALA A 573 -4.40 22.81 -3.03
CA ALA A 573 -4.55 22.69 -4.47
C ALA A 573 -3.16 22.57 -5.12
N TRP A 574 -3.06 21.78 -6.19
CA TRP A 574 -1.78 21.58 -6.90
C TRP A 574 -1.19 22.87 -7.45
N LYS A 575 -2.04 23.82 -7.86
CA LYS A 575 -1.67 25.17 -8.29
C LYS A 575 -1.03 26.03 -7.18
N ASP A 576 -1.25 25.68 -5.92
CA ASP A 576 -0.73 26.41 -4.76
C ASP A 576 0.61 25.82 -4.26
N ALA A 577 1.21 24.89 -5.01
CA ALA A 577 2.48 24.28 -4.63
C ALA A 577 3.55 25.37 -4.46
N ALA A 578 4.22 25.35 -3.31
CA ALA A 578 5.37 26.19 -3.07
C ALA A 578 6.65 25.45 -3.47
N ASN A 579 7.77 26.16 -3.43
CA ASN A 579 9.06 25.58 -3.75
C ASN A 579 10.10 25.92 -2.66
N PRO A 580 9.87 25.51 -1.40
CA PRO A 580 10.82 25.72 -0.32
C PRO A 580 12.09 24.90 -0.55
N MET A 581 13.18 25.42 -0.02
CA MET A 581 14.46 24.73 -0.01
C MET A 581 14.59 23.93 1.29
N LEU A 582 14.52 22.60 1.19
CA LEU A 582 14.45 21.71 2.35
C LEU A 582 15.68 20.80 2.46
N ARG A 583 16.22 20.61 3.67
CA ARG A 583 17.17 19.53 3.93
C ARG A 583 16.42 18.21 4.09
N VAL A 584 17.13 17.08 4.01
CA VAL A 584 16.50 15.75 4.19
C VAL A 584 15.77 15.61 5.53
N HIS A 585 16.32 16.21 6.59
CA HIS A 585 15.66 16.22 7.90
C HIS A 585 14.39 17.07 7.90
N ASP A 586 14.41 18.23 7.24
CA ASP A 586 13.22 19.09 7.12
C ASP A 586 12.14 18.40 6.27
N ILE A 587 12.51 17.64 5.24
CA ILE A 587 11.57 16.80 4.46
C ILE A 587 10.87 15.78 5.38
N LEU A 588 11.60 15.12 6.28
CA LEU A 588 10.98 14.19 7.24
C LEU A 588 10.01 14.89 8.19
N ILE A 589 10.37 16.09 8.67
CA ILE A 589 9.50 16.92 9.50
C ILE A 589 8.23 17.30 8.73
N GLU A 590 8.36 17.80 7.50
CA GLU A 590 7.23 18.18 6.66
C GLU A 590 6.31 16.99 6.36
N ILE A 591 6.87 15.82 6.10
CA ILE A 591 6.10 14.58 5.90
C ILE A 591 5.34 14.21 7.17
N LYS A 592 5.98 14.27 8.35
CA LYS A 592 5.32 14.03 9.64
C LYS A 592 4.19 15.04 9.90
N GLN A 593 4.47 16.33 9.72
CA GLN A 593 3.51 17.41 10.01
C GLN A 593 2.32 17.44 9.05
N ARG A 594 2.53 17.22 7.74
CA ARG A 594 1.47 17.33 6.73
C ARG A 594 0.69 16.05 6.49
N TYR A 595 1.31 14.89 6.71
CA TYR A 595 0.75 13.59 6.37
C TYR A 595 0.73 12.58 7.53
N GLY A 596 1.21 12.96 8.72
CA GLY A 596 1.23 12.06 9.89
C GLY A 596 2.12 10.82 9.69
N ARG A 597 3.09 10.91 8.77
CA ARG A 597 4.00 9.81 8.42
C ARG A 597 5.34 10.02 9.11
N GLU A 598 5.60 9.24 10.14
CA GLU A 598 6.86 9.29 10.87
C GLU A 598 7.85 8.27 10.32
N TYR A 599 9.07 8.74 10.03
CA TYR A 599 10.19 7.89 9.66
C TYR A 599 11.32 8.07 10.66
N ALA A 600 11.93 6.96 11.07
CA ALA A 600 13.09 6.99 11.93
C ALA A 600 14.26 7.73 11.26
N GLU A 601 15.12 8.39 12.05
CA GLU A 601 16.21 9.25 11.57
C GLU A 601 17.20 8.55 10.62
N ASN A 602 17.36 7.24 10.77
CA ASN A 602 18.16 6.39 9.87
C ASN A 602 17.60 6.32 8.43
N SER A 603 16.32 6.66 8.22
CA SER A 603 15.66 6.69 6.90
C SER A 603 16.10 7.87 6.03
N ARG A 604 16.81 8.86 6.61
CA ARG A 604 17.40 9.98 5.85
C ARG A 604 18.28 9.50 4.72
N GLU A 605 19.07 8.46 4.96
CA GLU A 605 19.98 7.93 3.94
C GLU A 605 19.21 7.21 2.82
N THR A 606 18.09 6.56 3.16
CA THR A 606 17.19 5.93 2.21
C THR A 606 16.55 6.97 1.30
N ILE A 607 15.97 8.05 1.85
CA ILE A 607 15.38 9.14 1.05
C ILE A 607 16.45 9.79 0.16
N ARG A 608 17.63 10.06 0.72
CA ARG A 608 18.72 10.67 -0.02
C ARG A 608 19.20 9.82 -1.20
N ARG A 609 19.44 8.52 -0.98
CA ARG A 609 20.03 7.61 -2.00
C ARG A 609 19.02 7.03 -2.99
N ARG A 610 17.79 6.76 -2.54
CA ARG A 610 16.78 6.02 -3.32
C ARG A 610 15.67 6.89 -3.89
N VAL A 611 15.53 8.14 -3.42
CA VAL A 611 14.53 9.09 -3.90
C VAL A 611 15.20 10.34 -4.47
N LEU A 612 15.82 11.17 -3.62
CA LEU A 612 16.32 12.48 -4.01
C LEU A 612 17.43 12.40 -5.07
N HIS A 613 18.33 11.42 -4.98
CA HIS A 613 19.36 11.20 -5.99
C HIS A 613 18.75 10.95 -7.38
N GLN A 614 17.72 10.12 -7.46
CA GLN A 614 17.01 9.82 -8.71
C GLN A 614 16.19 11.02 -9.19
N PHE A 615 15.59 11.79 -8.27
CA PHE A 615 14.87 13.01 -8.62
C PHE A 615 15.81 14.07 -9.22
N VAL A 616 17.04 14.18 -8.70
CA VAL A 616 18.08 15.04 -9.29
C VAL A 616 18.50 14.54 -10.67
N GLN A 617 18.74 13.23 -10.82
CA GLN A 617 19.09 12.63 -12.12
C GLN A 617 17.96 12.79 -13.16
N ALA A 618 16.71 12.84 -12.72
CA ALA A 618 15.57 13.04 -13.60
C ALA A 618 15.25 14.52 -13.86
N GLY A 619 15.98 15.47 -13.27
CA GLY A 619 15.71 16.91 -13.42
C GLY A 619 14.48 17.42 -12.67
N ILE A 620 13.94 16.63 -11.74
CA ILE A 620 12.76 16.98 -10.92
C ILE A 620 13.17 17.92 -9.78
N VAL A 621 14.34 17.67 -9.20
CA VAL A 621 14.84 18.38 -8.02
C VAL A 621 16.21 18.97 -8.30
N ILE A 622 16.42 20.20 -7.84
CA ILE A 622 17.70 20.90 -7.82
C ILE A 622 18.31 20.71 -6.44
N GLN A 623 19.55 20.21 -6.41
CA GLN A 623 20.31 20.05 -5.18
C GLN A 623 21.18 21.30 -4.94
N ASN A 624 21.11 21.86 -3.72
CA ASN A 624 21.90 23.02 -3.28
C ASN A 624 21.80 24.21 -4.23
N SER A 625 20.58 24.66 -4.51
CA SER A 625 20.37 25.83 -5.38
C SER A 625 20.98 27.12 -4.80
N ASP A 626 21.18 27.17 -3.48
CA ASP A 626 21.83 28.27 -2.77
C ASP A 626 23.36 28.23 -2.88
N ASP A 627 23.96 27.04 -2.78
CA ASP A 627 25.41 26.84 -2.89
C ASP A 627 25.74 25.54 -3.67
N PRO A 628 25.89 25.63 -5.01
CA PRO A 628 26.20 24.48 -5.85
C PRO A 628 27.54 23.80 -5.52
N THR A 629 28.41 24.48 -4.78
CA THR A 629 29.75 23.99 -4.39
C THR A 629 29.74 23.13 -3.13
N ARG A 630 28.59 23.01 -2.48
CA ARG A 630 28.45 22.27 -1.22
C ARG A 630 28.76 20.77 -1.43
N PRO A 631 29.61 20.16 -0.56
CA PRO A 631 29.97 18.75 -0.65
C PRO A 631 28.77 17.81 -0.53
N THR A 632 28.79 16.70 -1.29
CA THR A 632 27.71 15.70 -1.33
C THR A 632 27.44 14.99 -0.01
N ASN A 633 28.37 15.03 0.94
CA ASN A 633 28.24 14.47 2.30
C ASN A 633 27.88 15.52 3.37
N SER A 634 27.67 16.78 2.99
CA SER A 634 27.29 17.84 3.93
C SER A 634 25.91 17.60 4.54
N GLY A 635 25.79 17.77 5.86
CA GLY A 635 24.51 17.79 6.56
C GLY A 635 23.62 18.99 6.21
N LEU A 636 24.18 20.00 5.54
CA LEU A 636 23.46 21.18 5.04
C LEU A 636 22.92 21.01 3.62
N ASN A 637 23.06 19.82 3.02
CA ASN A 637 22.53 19.58 1.69
C ASN A 637 21.01 19.78 1.66
N ASN A 638 20.56 20.61 0.73
CA ASN A 638 19.16 20.96 0.56
C ASN A 638 18.70 20.70 -0.88
N TYR A 639 17.38 20.68 -1.04
CA TYR A 639 16.69 20.24 -2.24
C TYR A 639 15.47 21.13 -2.45
N MET A 640 15.20 21.49 -3.70
CA MET A 640 13.98 22.19 -4.12
C MET A 640 13.55 21.67 -5.50
N LEU A 641 12.29 21.85 -5.88
CA LEU A 641 11.79 21.45 -7.20
C LEU A 641 12.42 22.32 -8.31
N SER A 642 12.64 21.73 -9.48
CA SER A 642 12.96 22.52 -10.67
C SER A 642 11.74 23.27 -11.16
N ASP A 643 11.95 24.42 -11.84
CA ASP A 643 10.84 25.23 -12.35
C ASP A 643 9.93 24.44 -13.33
N PHE A 644 10.52 23.53 -14.11
CA PHE A 644 9.77 22.67 -15.02
C PHE A 644 8.94 21.63 -14.27
N ALA A 645 9.49 21.00 -13.23
CA ALA A 645 8.73 20.09 -12.40
C ALA A 645 7.60 20.82 -11.66
N LEU A 646 7.88 22.00 -11.11
CA LEU A 646 6.89 22.84 -10.45
C LEU A 646 5.77 23.25 -11.41
N ALA A 647 6.08 23.58 -12.67
CA ALA A 647 5.08 23.89 -13.68
C ALA A 647 4.19 22.70 -14.04
N VAL A 648 4.72 21.47 -14.06
CA VAL A 648 3.93 20.24 -14.22
C VAL A 648 3.00 20.04 -13.02
N ILE A 649 3.53 20.20 -11.81
CA ILE A 649 2.80 20.08 -10.54
C ILE A 649 1.65 21.09 -10.51
N HIS A 650 1.91 22.38 -10.77
CA HIS A 650 0.88 23.42 -10.81
C HIS A 650 -0.24 23.15 -11.83
N ALA A 651 0.13 22.57 -12.97
CA ALA A 651 -0.81 22.28 -14.04
C ALA A 651 -1.60 20.98 -13.81
N TYR A 652 -1.26 20.15 -12.82
CA TYR A 652 -1.90 18.86 -12.58
C TYR A 652 -3.42 18.99 -12.40
N GLY A 653 -4.17 18.18 -13.15
CA GLY A 653 -5.64 18.24 -13.22
C GLY A 653 -6.22 19.32 -14.16
N SER A 654 -5.39 20.17 -14.79
CA SER A 654 -5.83 21.15 -15.79
C SER A 654 -5.70 20.64 -17.23
N SER A 655 -6.39 21.29 -18.17
CA SER A 655 -6.27 21.00 -19.61
C SER A 655 -4.85 21.20 -20.17
N LYS A 656 -4.01 21.98 -19.47
CA LYS A 656 -2.62 22.25 -19.85
C LYS A 656 -1.62 21.21 -19.34
N TRP A 657 -2.06 20.27 -18.49
CA TRP A 657 -1.16 19.33 -17.81
C TRP A 657 -0.34 18.48 -18.77
N LYS A 658 -1.00 17.84 -19.76
CA LYS A 658 -0.33 16.99 -20.76
C LYS A 658 0.74 17.74 -21.57
N ALA A 659 0.48 19.02 -21.89
CA ALA A 659 1.45 19.87 -22.56
C ALA A 659 2.67 20.13 -21.67
N LYS A 660 2.46 20.43 -20.38
CA LYS A 660 3.55 20.63 -19.42
C LYS A 660 4.39 19.39 -19.17
N VAL A 661 3.78 18.21 -19.12
CA VAL A 661 4.51 16.93 -19.03
C VAL A 661 5.39 16.73 -20.26
N LYS A 662 4.88 17.03 -21.46
CA LYS A 662 5.66 16.96 -22.71
C LYS A 662 6.81 17.97 -22.74
N ASP A 663 6.56 19.20 -22.27
CA ASP A 663 7.58 20.25 -22.14
C ASP A 663 8.72 19.79 -21.20
N PHE A 664 8.36 19.19 -20.06
CA PHE A 664 9.33 18.64 -19.10
C PHE A 664 10.20 17.54 -19.76
N ALA A 665 9.57 16.56 -20.41
CA ALA A 665 10.29 15.48 -21.09
C ALA A 665 11.24 15.99 -22.19
N GLY A 666 10.83 17.02 -22.94
CA GLY A 666 11.67 17.63 -23.98
C GLY A 666 12.87 18.43 -23.45
N GLN A 667 12.83 18.88 -22.19
CA GLN A 667 13.88 19.70 -21.58
C GLN A 667 14.77 18.93 -20.59
N GLN A 668 14.38 17.69 -20.23
CA GLN A 668 15.05 16.87 -19.20
C GLN A 668 16.57 16.75 -19.42
N GLY A 669 17.02 16.56 -20.67
CA GLY A 669 18.44 16.52 -21.02
C GLY A 669 19.18 17.85 -20.86
N ARG A 670 18.54 18.98 -21.23
CA ARG A 670 19.12 20.32 -21.06
C ARG A 670 19.20 20.75 -19.60
N LEU A 671 18.24 20.35 -18.77
CA LEU A 671 18.25 20.54 -17.32
C LEU A 671 19.51 19.92 -16.70
N LEU A 672 19.79 18.66 -17.01
CA LEU A 672 21.01 17.98 -16.56
C LEU A 672 22.29 18.71 -17.03
N ASP A 673 22.34 19.15 -18.29
CA ASP A 673 23.50 19.87 -18.84
C ASP A 673 23.73 21.24 -18.20
N VAL A 674 22.67 22.01 -17.94
CA VAL A 674 22.74 23.34 -17.31
C VAL A 674 23.22 23.24 -15.86
N TYR A 675 22.69 22.29 -15.09
CA TYR A 675 23.08 22.10 -13.69
C TYR A 675 24.43 21.38 -13.52
N GLN A 676 24.81 20.50 -14.45
CA GLN A 676 26.17 19.95 -14.48
C GLN A 676 27.20 21.03 -14.83
N LYS A 677 26.93 21.91 -15.81
CA LYS A 677 27.81 23.04 -16.16
C LYS A 677 28.05 24.01 -15.00
N ALA A 678 27.04 24.27 -14.15
CA ALA A 678 27.18 25.08 -12.94
C ALA A 678 28.12 24.43 -11.89
N ARG A 679 28.13 23.09 -11.79
CA ARG A 679 29.08 22.32 -10.96
C ARG A 679 30.49 22.21 -11.58
N GLU A 680 30.61 22.28 -12.91
CA GLU A 680 31.91 22.20 -13.58
C GLU A 680 32.73 23.49 -13.49
N GLN A 681 32.07 24.66 -13.41
CA GLN A 681 32.72 25.96 -13.21
C GLN A 681 33.37 26.11 -11.82
N THR A 682 33.06 25.23 -10.87
CA THR A 682 33.53 25.28 -9.47
C THR A 682 34.44 24.09 -9.09
N LYS A 683 35.08 23.45 -10.07
CA LYS A 683 36.09 22.41 -9.82
C LYS A 683 37.45 23.03 -9.49
N ILE A 684 38.15 22.48 -8.50
CA ILE A 684 39.49 22.94 -8.09
C ILE A 684 40.54 22.28 -9.00
N PRO A 685 41.42 23.05 -9.69
CA PRO A 685 42.46 22.48 -10.53
C PRO A 685 43.67 22.01 -9.69
N LEU A 686 43.97 20.72 -9.78
CA LEU A 686 45.21 20.10 -9.33
C LEU A 686 46.15 19.94 -10.52
N GLN A 687 47.18 20.79 -10.57
CA GLN A 687 48.28 20.62 -11.53
C GLN A 687 49.38 19.82 -10.85
N VAL A 688 49.76 18.70 -11.44
CA VAL A 688 50.85 17.85 -10.92
C VAL A 688 52.12 18.07 -11.75
N ALA A 689 53.28 17.68 -11.21
CA ALA A 689 54.59 18.03 -11.76
C ALA A 689 54.86 17.54 -13.21
N ASP A 690 54.09 16.58 -13.72
CA ASP A 690 54.17 16.09 -15.11
C ASP A 690 53.39 16.96 -16.13
N GLY A 691 52.81 18.08 -15.68
CA GLY A 691 52.04 19.02 -16.49
C GLY A 691 50.55 18.66 -16.63
N LYS A 692 50.09 17.51 -16.12
CA LYS A 692 48.67 17.13 -16.17
C LYS A 692 47.85 17.94 -15.16
N VAL A 693 46.67 18.36 -15.60
CA VAL A 693 45.70 19.09 -14.78
C VAL A 693 44.49 18.19 -14.53
N TYR A 694 44.25 17.89 -13.26
CA TYR A 694 43.08 17.16 -12.78
C TYR A 694 42.07 18.14 -12.17
N LYS A 695 40.78 17.90 -12.41
CA LYS A 695 39.69 18.76 -11.90
C LYS A 695 38.92 18.03 -10.80
N LEU A 696 39.00 18.54 -9.57
CA LEU A 696 38.42 17.94 -8.37
C LEU A 696 37.09 18.62 -7.99
N SER A 697 36.18 17.88 -7.36
CA SER A 697 34.95 18.46 -6.80
C SER A 697 35.26 19.45 -5.66
N PRO A 698 34.44 20.50 -5.47
CA PRO A 698 34.63 21.45 -4.38
C PRO A 698 34.37 20.79 -3.01
N GLY A 699 35.26 21.02 -2.05
CA GLY A 699 35.12 20.55 -0.68
C GLY A 699 36.35 20.80 0.18
N LYS A 700 36.18 20.83 1.52
CA LYS A 700 37.30 21.04 2.47
C LYS A 700 38.38 19.96 2.32
N HIS A 701 37.99 18.70 2.12
CA HIS A 701 38.91 17.57 1.93
C HIS A 701 39.76 17.74 0.68
N ASN A 702 39.12 17.93 -0.48
CA ASN A 702 39.84 18.14 -1.75
C ASN A 702 40.68 19.43 -1.75
N LYS A 703 40.28 20.49 -1.02
CA LYS A 703 41.13 21.67 -0.78
C LYS A 703 42.41 21.31 -0.03
N LEU A 704 42.30 20.47 0.99
CA LEU A 704 43.44 20.01 1.78
C LEU A 704 44.38 19.12 0.96
N GLU A 705 43.84 18.17 0.18
CA GLU A 705 44.63 17.33 -0.72
C GLU A 705 45.42 18.15 -1.76
N VAL A 706 44.79 19.18 -2.33
CA VAL A 706 45.47 20.13 -3.23
C VAL A 706 46.59 20.87 -2.50
N ALA A 707 46.35 21.31 -1.26
CA ALA A 707 47.38 21.95 -0.43
C ALA A 707 48.53 20.99 -0.10
N ILE A 708 48.26 19.71 0.14
CA ILE A 708 49.30 18.69 0.35
C ILE A 708 50.20 18.60 -0.89
N VAL A 709 49.62 18.53 -2.09
CA VAL A 709 50.44 18.42 -3.32
C VAL A 709 51.17 19.72 -3.65
N LYS A 710 50.54 20.89 -3.45
CA LYS A 710 51.08 22.20 -3.87
C LYS A 710 51.97 22.88 -2.83
N GLU A 711 51.75 22.64 -1.54
CA GLU A 711 52.51 23.28 -0.45
C GLU A 711 53.37 22.26 0.30
N PHE A 712 52.80 21.16 0.81
CA PHE A 712 53.57 20.17 1.57
C PHE A 712 54.64 19.49 0.70
N GLY A 713 54.25 18.98 -0.48
CA GLY A 713 55.14 18.26 -1.40
C GLY A 713 56.42 19.04 -1.73
N PRO A 714 56.34 20.28 -2.25
CA PRO A 714 57.52 21.08 -2.57
C PRO A 714 58.40 21.43 -1.36
N ARG A 715 57.83 21.56 -0.16
CA ARG A 715 58.56 21.98 1.05
C ARG A 715 59.24 20.82 1.77
N PHE A 716 58.54 19.70 1.94
CA PHE A 716 58.99 18.59 2.79
C PHE A 716 59.36 17.33 2.00
N ALA A 717 58.91 17.21 0.76
CA ALA A 717 59.24 16.11 -0.15
C ALA A 717 59.73 16.62 -1.53
N PRO A 718 60.71 17.56 -1.59
CA PRO A 718 61.12 18.18 -2.85
C PRO A 718 61.67 17.14 -3.83
N GLY A 719 61.07 17.07 -5.03
CA GLY A 719 61.43 16.09 -6.06
C GLY A 719 60.78 14.71 -5.89
N ALA A 720 59.93 14.51 -4.87
CA ALA A 720 59.11 13.31 -4.77
C ALA A 720 58.00 13.30 -5.83
N LYS A 721 57.72 12.13 -6.39
CA LYS A 721 56.66 11.92 -7.39
C LYS A 721 55.34 11.60 -6.69
N LEU A 722 54.25 12.24 -7.10
CA LEU A 722 52.89 11.83 -6.73
C LEU A 722 52.55 10.51 -7.43
N ILE A 723 52.44 9.43 -6.68
CA ILE A 723 52.20 8.08 -7.22
C ILE A 723 50.81 7.53 -6.89
N TYR A 724 50.10 8.16 -5.95
CA TYR A 724 48.69 7.86 -5.67
C TYR A 724 47.95 9.10 -5.18
N PHE A 725 46.72 9.27 -5.66
CA PHE A 725 45.79 10.32 -5.23
C PHE A 725 44.37 9.75 -5.24
N GLY A 726 43.76 9.62 -4.06
CA GLY A 726 42.35 9.27 -3.88
C GLY A 726 41.44 10.48 -4.05
N ASP A 727 40.21 10.29 -4.52
CA ASP A 727 39.15 11.32 -4.47
C ASP A 727 37.90 10.71 -3.82
N THR A 728 37.23 11.50 -2.98
CA THR A 728 36.00 11.10 -2.28
C THR A 728 34.82 10.85 -3.24
N ALA A 729 34.84 11.45 -4.44
CA ALA A 729 33.80 11.26 -5.46
C ALA A 729 34.15 10.19 -6.52
N LYS A 730 35.42 10.12 -6.97
CA LYS A 730 35.95 9.05 -7.81
C LYS A 730 37.04 8.29 -7.03
N LYS A 731 36.74 7.06 -6.60
CA LYS A 731 37.56 6.24 -5.67
C LYS A 731 39.07 6.16 -5.96
N THR A 732 39.55 6.46 -7.17
CA THR A 732 40.98 6.63 -7.46
C THR A 732 41.15 7.61 -8.63
N LEU A 733 41.95 8.68 -8.45
CA LEU A 733 42.20 9.69 -9.48
C LEU A 733 43.58 9.53 -10.13
N ILE A 734 44.58 9.14 -9.35
CA ILE A 734 45.95 8.86 -9.81
C ILE A 734 46.44 7.57 -9.13
N LEU A 735 47.04 6.68 -9.92
CA LEU A 735 47.69 5.45 -9.47
C LEU A 735 48.81 5.10 -10.44
N ASP A 736 50.06 5.13 -9.98
CA ASP A 736 51.22 4.69 -10.76
C ASP A 736 51.52 3.21 -10.47
N GLU A 737 50.81 2.32 -11.15
CA GLU A 737 50.94 0.86 -10.97
C GLU A 737 52.37 0.36 -11.20
N THR A 738 53.14 1.03 -12.05
CA THR A 738 54.53 0.65 -12.35
C THR A 738 55.43 0.88 -11.14
N VAL A 739 55.27 2.03 -10.46
CA VAL A 739 56.03 2.34 -9.24
C VAL A 739 55.54 1.48 -8.07
N PHE A 740 54.23 1.26 -7.95
CA PHE A 740 53.68 0.38 -6.92
C PHE A 740 54.24 -1.05 -7.01
N THR A 741 54.26 -1.62 -8.22
CA THR A 741 54.82 -2.95 -8.48
C THR A 741 56.31 -3.01 -8.16
N LYS A 742 57.07 -1.98 -8.57
CA LYS A 742 58.51 -1.88 -8.27
C LYS A 742 58.82 -1.80 -6.78
N LEU A 743 57.94 -1.16 -6.00
CA LEU A 743 58.07 -1.04 -4.55
C LEU A 743 57.46 -2.23 -3.79
N GLY A 744 56.86 -3.20 -4.48
CA GLY A 744 56.24 -4.37 -3.86
C GLY A 744 54.89 -4.06 -3.18
N ILE A 745 54.22 -2.98 -3.55
CA ILE A 745 52.95 -2.54 -2.98
C ILE A 745 51.79 -3.18 -3.78
N PRO A 746 50.83 -3.87 -3.13
CA PRO A 746 49.77 -4.59 -3.84
C PRO A 746 48.75 -3.61 -4.46
N VAL A 747 48.62 -3.63 -5.79
CA VAL A 747 47.71 -2.74 -6.53
C VAL A 747 46.25 -2.95 -6.13
N SER A 748 45.83 -4.17 -5.80
CA SER A 748 44.45 -4.51 -5.39
C SER A 748 43.93 -3.85 -4.08
N GLY A 749 44.74 -3.01 -3.43
CA GLY A 749 44.43 -2.31 -2.18
C GLY A 749 43.70 -0.97 -2.30
N HIS A 750 43.14 -0.59 -3.46
CA HIS A 750 42.61 0.76 -3.78
C HIS A 750 41.63 1.40 -2.79
N GLY A 751 41.00 0.65 -1.88
CA GLY A 751 40.14 1.18 -0.82
C GLY A 751 40.79 1.30 0.56
N LYS A 752 42.08 0.98 0.69
CA LYS A 752 42.81 0.91 1.98
C LYS A 752 44.03 1.83 2.05
N PHE A 753 44.43 2.44 0.93
CA PHE A 753 45.53 3.40 0.88
C PHE A 753 45.18 4.73 1.58
N PRO A 754 46.19 5.49 2.01
CA PRO A 754 46.01 6.87 2.46
C PRO A 754 45.66 7.78 1.28
N ASP A 755 45.12 8.97 1.57
CA ASP A 755 44.57 9.89 0.55
C ASP A 755 45.63 10.31 -0.50
N VAL A 756 46.87 10.57 -0.08
CA VAL A 756 47.97 10.97 -0.96
C VAL A 756 49.24 10.15 -0.66
N ILE A 757 49.90 9.65 -1.71
CA ILE A 757 51.22 9.00 -1.60
C ILE A 757 52.25 9.70 -2.49
N LEU A 758 53.33 10.19 -1.86
CA LEU A 758 54.50 10.76 -2.54
C LEU A 758 55.71 9.83 -2.39
N TYR A 759 56.44 9.61 -3.47
CA TYR A 759 57.64 8.77 -3.47
C TYR A 759 58.89 9.55 -3.89
N ASP A 760 59.86 9.66 -2.99
CA ASP A 760 61.19 10.19 -3.28
C ASP A 760 62.14 9.04 -3.60
N SER A 761 62.47 8.91 -4.89
CA SER A 761 63.38 7.86 -5.37
C SER A 761 64.84 8.08 -4.98
N LYS A 762 65.26 9.33 -4.69
CA LYS A 762 66.64 9.65 -4.30
C LYS A 762 66.88 9.30 -2.84
N LYS A 763 65.99 9.75 -1.95
CA LYS A 763 66.07 9.47 -0.51
C LYS A 763 65.53 8.09 -0.12
N LYS A 764 64.84 7.41 -1.04
CA LYS A 764 64.11 6.15 -0.81
C LYS A 764 63.13 6.31 0.35
N TRP A 765 62.27 7.34 0.26
CA TRP A 765 61.21 7.62 1.22
C TRP A 765 59.83 7.62 0.55
N LEU A 766 58.84 7.12 1.29
CA LEU A 766 57.44 7.05 0.92
C LEU A 766 56.63 7.85 1.94
N PHE A 767 56.05 8.95 1.51
CA PHE A 767 55.16 9.77 2.34
C PHE A 767 53.74 9.27 2.18
N LEU A 768 53.15 8.82 3.28
CA LEU A 768 51.80 8.28 3.40
C LEU A 768 50.95 9.32 4.13
N ILE A 769 50.13 10.07 3.39
CA ILE A 769 49.51 11.30 3.89
C ILE A 769 47.98 11.15 3.92
N GLU A 770 47.39 11.31 5.11
CA GLU A 770 45.94 11.31 5.32
C GLU A 770 45.41 12.75 5.48
N ALA A 771 44.42 13.14 4.70
CA ALA A 771 43.81 14.47 4.70
C ALA A 771 42.58 14.53 5.63
N VAL A 772 42.78 15.00 6.86
CA VAL A 772 41.73 14.96 7.89
C VAL A 772 40.80 16.17 7.83
N THR A 773 39.55 15.93 7.46
CA THR A 773 38.45 16.90 7.57
C THR A 773 37.21 16.38 8.30
N SER A 774 36.90 15.10 8.13
CA SER A 774 35.77 14.40 8.79
C SER A 774 36.03 12.92 9.03
N HIS A 775 36.96 12.31 8.30
CA HIS A 775 37.51 10.98 8.56
C HIS A 775 38.68 11.07 9.54
N GLY A 776 38.97 9.99 10.27
CA GLY A 776 39.96 9.99 11.37
C GLY A 776 41.42 10.11 10.91
N PRO A 777 42.35 10.52 11.80
CA PRO A 777 43.77 10.68 11.49
C PRO A 777 44.50 9.34 11.33
N VAL A 778 45.82 9.41 11.09
CA VAL A 778 46.71 8.25 11.28
C VAL A 778 46.77 7.92 12.78
N SER A 779 45.76 7.19 13.24
CA SER A 779 45.66 6.68 14.61
C SER A 779 46.58 5.48 14.83
N PRO A 780 46.86 5.07 16.09
CA PRO A 780 47.72 3.91 16.38
C PRO A 780 47.26 2.65 15.63
N LYS A 781 45.95 2.44 15.53
CA LYS A 781 45.36 1.34 14.74
C LYS A 781 45.63 1.50 13.25
N ARG A 782 45.42 2.71 12.70
CA ARG A 782 45.63 2.98 11.27
C ARG A 782 47.10 2.87 10.87
N HIS A 783 48.01 3.27 11.75
CA HIS A 783 49.45 3.11 11.58
C HIS A 783 49.83 1.63 11.42
N ILE A 784 49.32 0.75 12.30
CA ILE A 784 49.53 -0.71 12.20
C ILE A 784 48.95 -1.28 10.89
N GLU A 785 47.76 -0.82 10.49
CA GLU A 785 47.15 -1.24 9.23
C GLU A 785 47.98 -0.84 8.01
N LEU A 786 48.53 0.37 7.99
CA LEU A 786 49.41 0.83 6.92
C LEU A 786 50.75 0.09 6.94
N GLU A 787 51.34 -0.15 8.11
CA GLU A 787 52.56 -0.94 8.22
C GLU A 787 52.40 -2.32 7.59
N LYS A 788 51.28 -2.99 7.87
CA LYS A 788 50.91 -4.27 7.26
C LYS A 788 50.66 -4.16 5.76
N LEU A 789 49.94 -3.14 5.31
CA LEU A 789 49.63 -2.94 3.89
C LEU A 789 50.90 -2.70 3.06
N PHE A 790 51.90 -2.04 3.64
CA PHE A 790 53.18 -1.70 3.03
C PHE A 790 54.33 -2.59 3.54
N GLU A 791 54.07 -3.79 4.08
CA GLU A 791 55.09 -4.65 4.71
C GLU A 791 56.22 -5.07 3.74
N LYS A 792 55.87 -5.24 2.45
CA LYS A 792 56.81 -5.66 1.39
C LYS A 792 57.61 -4.48 0.81
N CYS A 793 57.25 -3.26 1.19
CA CYS A 793 57.88 -2.02 0.72
C CYS A 793 59.12 -1.71 1.55
N LYS A 794 60.31 -1.83 0.92
CA LYS A 794 61.62 -1.72 1.59
C LYS A 794 62.16 -0.29 1.73
N VAL A 795 61.38 0.72 1.33
CA VAL A 795 61.77 2.14 1.46
C VAL A 795 61.26 2.71 2.78
N GLY A 796 61.89 3.76 3.30
CA GLY A 796 61.48 4.38 4.56
C GLY A 796 60.08 4.96 4.44
N LYS A 797 59.20 4.71 5.42
CA LYS A 797 57.81 5.18 5.43
C LYS A 797 57.69 6.37 6.36
N ILE A 798 57.07 7.45 5.89
CA ILE A 798 56.79 8.65 6.66
C ILE A 798 55.28 8.83 6.70
N TYR A 799 54.71 8.77 7.89
CA TYR A 799 53.27 8.89 8.11
C TYR A 799 52.92 10.32 8.45
N VAL A 800 52.02 10.93 7.68
CA VAL A 800 51.65 12.34 7.87
C VAL A 800 50.14 12.45 8.01
N THR A 801 49.69 13.05 9.10
CA THR A 801 48.31 13.51 9.24
C THR A 801 48.24 14.99 8.87
N ALA A 802 47.49 15.31 7.82
CA ALA A 802 47.33 16.68 7.35
C ALA A 802 46.00 17.28 7.81
N PHE A 803 46.02 18.57 8.19
CA PHE A 803 44.83 19.34 8.57
C PHE A 803 44.79 20.67 7.81
N LEU A 804 43.59 21.24 7.62
CA LEU A 804 43.47 22.59 7.07
C LEU A 804 43.93 23.66 8.06
N ASP A 805 43.55 23.54 9.32
CA ASP A 805 43.70 24.57 10.35
C ASP A 805 43.94 23.96 11.75
N PHE A 806 44.40 24.80 12.68
CA PHE A 806 44.67 24.37 14.06
C PHE A 806 43.43 23.93 14.83
N SER A 807 42.24 24.45 14.47
CA SER A 807 40.99 24.05 15.10
C SER A 807 40.72 22.57 14.84
N MET A 808 40.96 22.13 13.60
CA MET A 808 40.78 20.74 13.23
C MET A 808 41.82 19.82 13.87
N TYR A 809 43.09 20.26 13.91
CA TYR A 809 44.15 19.52 14.61
C TYR A 809 43.80 19.30 16.09
N LYS A 810 43.38 20.34 16.83
CA LYS A 810 43.02 20.24 18.25
C LYS A 810 41.94 19.19 18.52
N LYS A 811 40.98 19.03 17.63
CA LYS A 811 39.90 18.04 17.77
C LYS A 811 40.41 16.60 17.74
N TYR A 812 41.45 16.33 16.96
CA TYR A 812 41.97 14.99 16.71
C TYR A 812 43.32 14.73 17.37
N ALA A 813 43.92 15.72 18.05
CA ALA A 813 45.27 15.64 18.61
C ALA A 813 45.49 14.41 19.53
N ASN A 814 44.46 14.00 20.27
CA ASN A 814 44.53 12.83 21.16
C ASN A 814 44.49 11.48 20.43
N ASP A 815 44.07 11.47 19.15
CA ASP A 815 43.82 10.26 18.37
C ASP A 815 44.97 9.93 17.41
N ILE A 816 45.98 10.81 17.29
CA ILE A 816 47.10 10.65 16.34
C ILE A 816 48.15 9.71 16.96
N ALA A 817 48.70 8.81 16.15
CA ALA A 817 49.75 7.90 16.58
C ALA A 817 51.06 8.64 16.91
N TRP A 818 51.75 8.18 17.95
CA TRP A 818 53.18 8.47 18.13
C TRP A 818 53.99 7.90 16.96
N GLU A 819 55.19 8.43 16.77
CA GLU A 819 56.08 8.10 15.64
C GLU A 819 55.53 8.52 14.27
N THR A 820 54.63 9.51 14.27
CA THR A 820 54.07 10.11 13.05
C THR A 820 54.21 11.62 13.05
N GLU A 821 53.97 12.21 11.88
CA GLU A 821 54.12 13.64 11.66
C GLU A 821 52.76 14.30 11.43
N VAL A 822 52.64 15.57 11.81
CA VAL A 822 51.45 16.37 11.57
C VAL A 822 51.82 17.62 10.76
N TRP A 823 51.03 17.89 9.71
CA TRP A 823 51.14 19.07 8.89
C TRP A 823 49.83 19.85 8.87
N ILE A 824 49.90 21.18 9.00
CA ILE A 824 48.72 22.05 9.04
C ILE A 824 48.85 23.07 7.92
N ALA A 825 47.91 23.07 6.97
CA ALA A 825 47.98 23.91 5.78
C ALA A 825 47.95 25.41 6.09
N GLU A 826 47.32 25.82 7.20
CA GLU A 826 47.36 27.19 7.75
C GLU A 826 48.79 27.66 8.08
N MET A 827 49.71 26.74 8.40
CA MET A 827 51.13 27.01 8.67
C MET A 827 52.03 26.13 7.79
N PRO A 828 52.04 26.36 6.47
CA PRO A 828 52.54 25.39 5.50
C PRO A 828 54.05 25.16 5.58
N SER A 829 54.81 26.07 6.22
CA SER A 829 56.27 25.99 6.40
C SER A 829 56.72 25.18 7.62
N HIS A 830 55.79 24.69 8.46
CA HIS A 830 56.11 24.01 9.71
C HIS A 830 55.47 22.61 9.78
N MET A 831 56.06 21.75 10.61
CA MET A 831 55.55 20.43 10.96
C MET A 831 55.61 20.22 12.47
N ILE A 832 54.70 19.40 12.98
CA ILE A 832 54.72 18.91 14.36
C ILE A 832 55.17 17.46 14.31
N HIS A 833 56.20 17.12 15.09
CA HIS A 833 56.75 15.78 15.18
C HIS A 833 56.26 15.13 16.47
N LEU A 834 55.41 14.10 16.38
CA LEU A 834 54.92 13.35 17.56
C LEU A 834 55.90 12.22 17.88
N ASN A 835 57.07 12.61 18.37
CA ASN A 835 58.22 11.73 18.58
C ASN A 835 58.94 12.03 19.91
N GLY A 836 59.77 11.09 20.36
CA GLY A 836 60.53 11.18 21.60
C GLY A 836 61.85 11.96 21.53
N ASP A 837 62.85 11.47 22.25
CA ASP A 837 64.19 12.03 22.48
C ASP A 837 64.99 12.43 21.22
N LYS A 838 64.67 11.82 20.07
CA LYS A 838 65.30 12.02 18.76
C LYS A 838 65.46 13.49 18.31
N PHE A 839 64.65 14.41 18.83
CA PHE A 839 64.62 15.82 18.39
C PHE A 839 64.91 16.84 19.50
N LEU A 840 65.43 16.41 20.66
CA LEU A 840 65.80 17.31 21.75
C LEU A 840 67.17 17.96 21.51
N GLY A 841 67.19 19.27 21.29
CA GLY A 841 68.39 20.10 21.15
C GLY A 841 68.02 21.54 20.77
N PRO A 842 68.86 22.55 21.10
CA PRO A 842 68.64 23.92 20.66
C PRO A 842 68.66 24.03 19.13
N ARG A 843 67.81 24.89 18.57
CA ARG A 843 67.72 25.17 17.13
C ARG A 843 68.81 26.11 16.66
#